data_AF-A0A838XVT7-F1
#
_entry.id   AF-A0A838XVT7-F1
#
_cell.length_a   1.000
_cell.length_b   1.000
_cell.length_c   1.000
_cell.angle_alpha   90.00
_cell.angle_beta   90.00
_cell.angle_gamma   90.00
#
_symmetry.space_group_name_H-M   'P 1'
#
loop_
_entity.id
_entity.type
_entity.pdbx_description
1 polymer ?
#
loop_
_entity_poly.entity_id
_entity_poly.type
_entity_poly.pdbx_seq_one_letter_code
_entity_poly.pdbx_strand_id
1 'polypeptide(L)'
;MTNKRRTPVQYRKFEARPLLAEGLLPVAREGGDLERRVAAGMSRLAGKFSAIADREAILDGGRRGEADALAGRPMSIDGSAGATASDRPSRAQVQAPGAIRQMISAAAQRHGIDPAALLKIAELESSFNPAAKNPATSAGGLFQFIDGTAAQYGLADRFDPAQASDAAARFARDNAATLRKALGREPTAGELYLAHQQGAGGATKLLANPGRRAADLVGAEAIALNGGRSDMTAREFANLWISKAGGATSIAAGRSAAWQPTGSATLRGRAYDQAGSRTYLQMLDTAMRDDISSVYETYKDDPAKLETALGQLKAAHLNEHVFEEIAADYTVAFDRQANSAVGRAKAEAAQRAEEADRAAFNDRLGIAEEDKSRLMAGLDVTEDGALEQLLSAQATIDDHYDSAAERGIMSADAARQAKERSRRDTMTGFYVSQGMKLPADDIAALRDQIRSDYAAGDLPGVDRHAFADIDAKLAKLERDRRTKDKQISKRLRREGDDLAKRHAVGETTGADELAAFQFELAQAPDGSEIGRSALRRLQVAEAIRTMPLSDAERALPELVRDESGRANPTDLAFGRDLIDRHKKELATDPLGVAERFGAIDPVEPLPFDAPTPADAAAAFEKRLDAAETAAERFGVPALYFRAGEAKLLRGLIDNDPEAAMALAAGMVSAGGDALPSMLRELGKDAEPLSHAGAIIAAGGDPEAARLVLEGTRPGQDGRMRPQVPRDRQREVSSEVIGTAFSLHPAEGARIRAAAGSIARARLDAAGIDPKSDDARPVYERALNEAAGATYIGDVQYGGFADHDPGLWWSSRKVLVPTGIRADAFGQVLDAVTETDLRALPVPPVDAEGRPYPAAQIKGAFPVATAGGYRFATGDPESDTPMWVRGADGRPFVLSFEAIPALRDRLPAGVWRP
;
A
#
# COMPACT_ATOMS: atom_id res chain seq x y z
N MET A 1 85.22 39.41 6.98
CA MET A 1 85.48 40.80 6.57
C MET A 1 84.44 41.68 7.23
N THR A 2 84.71 42.14 8.46
CA THR A 2 84.89 43.57 8.80
C THR A 2 83.68 44.45 8.49
N ASN A 3 82.91 44.86 9.52
CA ASN A 3 82.92 46.27 9.92
C ASN A 3 82.12 46.61 11.20
N LYS A 4 82.86 47.30 12.09
CA LYS A 4 82.46 48.23 13.17
C LYS A 4 81.82 47.66 14.44
N ARG A 5 82.68 47.43 15.45
CA ARG A 5 82.33 47.60 16.87
C ARG A 5 81.85 49.05 17.09
N ARG A 6 80.63 49.23 17.59
CA ARG A 6 80.23 50.47 18.26
C ARG A 6 80.71 50.35 19.71
N THR A 7 81.66 51.18 20.10
CA THR A 7 82.04 51.37 21.51
C THR A 7 80.81 51.83 22.30
N PRO A 8 80.57 51.34 23.54
CA PRO A 8 79.65 52.01 24.45
C PRO A 8 80.21 53.40 24.71
N VAL A 9 79.42 54.42 24.36
CA VAL A 9 79.73 55.81 24.63
C VAL A 9 79.89 55.96 26.13
N GLN A 10 81.12 56.18 26.62
CA GLN A 10 81.34 56.66 27.97
C GLN A 10 80.78 58.09 28.01
N TYR A 11 79.57 58.24 28.54
CA TYR A 11 79.06 59.55 28.91
C TYR A 11 79.91 60.05 30.07
N ARG A 12 80.88 60.91 29.75
CA ARG A 12 81.60 61.71 30.75
C ARG A 12 80.53 62.52 31.48
N LYS A 13 80.34 62.20 32.76
CA LYS A 13 79.51 62.97 33.68
C LYS A 13 79.98 64.44 33.59
N PHE A 14 79.10 65.35 33.19
CA PHE A 14 79.40 66.78 33.19
C PHE A 14 79.40 67.25 34.64
N GLU A 15 80.52 67.01 35.33
CA GLU A 15 80.78 67.56 36.66
C GLU A 15 81.31 68.98 36.50
N ALA A 16 80.43 69.98 36.61
CA ALA A 16 80.87 71.34 36.87
C ALA A 16 81.48 71.38 38.27
N ARG A 17 82.81 71.23 38.36
CA ARG A 17 83.57 71.43 39.60
C ARG A 17 84.01 72.90 39.66
N PRO A 18 83.40 73.77 40.48
CA PRO A 18 84.09 74.96 40.90
C PRO A 18 85.23 74.53 41.83
N LEU A 19 86.47 74.74 41.38
CA LEU A 19 87.67 74.59 42.21
C LEU A 19 87.62 75.66 43.32
N LEU A 20 87.52 75.23 44.57
CA LEU A 20 87.96 76.02 45.70
C LEU A 20 89.18 75.31 46.29
N ALA A 21 90.36 75.86 46.02
CA ALA A 21 91.57 75.53 46.76
C ALA A 21 91.47 76.11 48.18
N GLU A 22 92.04 75.40 49.15
CA GLU A 22 91.92 75.64 50.59
C GLU A 22 92.21 77.08 51.03
N GLY A 23 91.35 77.58 51.93
CA GLY A 23 91.60 78.76 52.77
C GLY A 23 91.20 80.10 52.15
N LEU A 24 89.93 80.50 52.27
CA LEU A 24 89.46 81.88 52.52
C LEU A 24 87.91 81.89 52.68
N LEU A 25 87.42 82.65 53.66
CA LEU A 25 86.00 82.81 54.06
C LEU A 25 85.10 83.37 52.93
N PRO A 26 83.77 83.09 52.93
CA PRO A 26 82.87 83.53 51.86
C PRO A 26 82.51 85.02 51.95
N VAL A 27 82.46 85.70 50.79
CA VAL A 27 81.82 87.02 50.60
C VAL A 27 80.96 86.98 49.33
N ALA A 28 79.73 87.48 49.40
CA ALA A 28 78.79 87.54 48.27
C ALA A 28 78.99 88.80 47.41
N ARG A 29 78.70 88.71 46.09
CA ARG A 29 78.47 89.86 45.19
C ARG A 29 77.29 89.60 44.24
N GLU A 30 76.52 90.65 43.94
CA GLU A 30 75.28 90.65 43.15
C GLU A 30 75.49 90.47 41.63
N GLY A 31 74.65 89.65 40.98
CA GLY A 31 74.57 89.53 39.50
C GLY A 31 74.07 88.20 38.88
N GLY A 32 74.02 87.07 39.61
CA GLY A 32 73.94 85.71 39.03
C GLY A 32 72.56 85.08 38.74
N ASP A 33 71.47 85.85 38.62
CA ASP A 33 70.12 85.27 38.65
C ASP A 33 69.66 84.56 37.35
N LEU A 34 70.18 84.98 36.19
CA LEU A 34 69.87 84.35 34.90
C LEU A 34 70.53 82.96 34.77
N GLU A 35 71.79 82.83 35.18
CA GLU A 35 72.53 81.57 35.14
C GLU A 35 71.90 80.50 36.04
N ARG A 36 71.40 80.87 37.23
CA ARG A 36 70.67 79.94 38.10
C ARG A 36 69.39 79.42 37.45
N ARG A 37 68.63 80.26 36.74
CA ARG A 37 67.38 79.85 36.08
C ARG A 37 67.64 78.96 34.87
N VAL A 38 68.67 79.26 34.08
CA VAL A 38 69.09 78.40 32.94
C VAL A 38 69.61 77.06 33.44
N ALA A 39 70.45 77.04 34.48
CA ALA A 39 70.94 75.80 35.11
C ALA A 39 69.79 74.96 35.69
N ALA A 40 68.81 75.58 36.35
CA ALA A 40 67.61 74.90 36.84
C ALA A 40 66.72 74.36 35.71
N GLY A 41 66.60 75.10 34.59
CA GLY A 41 65.90 74.66 33.39
C GLY A 41 66.56 73.44 32.74
N MET A 42 67.88 73.48 32.56
CA MET A 42 68.68 72.37 32.03
C MET A 42 68.67 71.16 32.96
N SER A 43 68.70 71.35 34.28
CA SER A 43 68.61 70.26 35.27
C SER A 43 67.25 69.55 35.23
N ARG A 44 66.14 70.29 35.08
CA ARG A 44 64.81 69.69 34.86
C ARG A 44 64.72 68.93 33.53
N LEU A 45 65.33 69.47 32.48
CA LEU A 45 65.39 68.80 31.18
C LEU A 45 66.20 67.49 31.27
N ALA A 46 67.35 67.52 31.95
CA ALA A 46 68.18 66.35 32.22
C ALA A 46 67.44 65.30 33.06
N GLY A 47 66.70 65.71 34.09
CA GLY A 47 65.84 64.82 34.87
C GLY A 47 64.75 64.14 34.03
N LYS A 48 64.13 64.87 33.09
CA LYS A 48 63.18 64.29 32.12
C LYS A 48 63.85 63.29 31.18
N PHE A 49 65.05 63.59 30.67
CA PHE A 49 65.80 62.66 29.82
C PHE A 49 66.27 61.41 30.58
N SER A 50 66.68 61.52 31.85
CA SER A 50 67.00 60.37 32.71
C SER A 50 65.78 59.49 32.95
N ALA A 51 64.62 60.06 33.26
CA ALA A 51 63.38 59.28 33.43
C ALA A 51 62.94 58.56 32.14
N ILE A 52 63.14 59.19 30.98
CA ILE A 52 62.91 58.55 29.67
C ILE A 52 63.91 57.41 29.45
N ALA A 53 65.19 57.61 29.78
CA ALA A 53 66.23 56.60 29.64
C ALA A 53 65.99 55.38 30.57
N ASP A 54 65.58 55.61 31.82
CA ASP A 54 65.23 54.54 32.77
C ASP A 54 64.01 53.74 32.29
N ARG A 55 62.98 54.43 31.77
CA ARG A 55 61.80 53.78 31.19
C ARG A 55 62.17 52.93 29.97
N GLU A 56 62.99 53.44 29.06
CA GLU A 56 63.42 52.69 27.88
C GLU A 56 64.30 51.50 28.27
N ALA A 57 65.17 51.66 29.28
CA ALA A 57 65.99 50.58 29.82
C ALA A 57 65.15 49.46 30.45
N ILE A 58 64.07 49.79 31.17
CA ILE A 58 63.12 48.80 31.70
C ILE A 58 62.39 48.08 30.56
N LEU A 59 61.86 48.81 29.58
CA LEU A 59 61.13 48.22 28.45
C LEU A 59 62.02 47.35 27.56
N ASP A 60 63.25 47.77 27.30
CA ASP A 60 64.22 46.98 26.56
C ASP A 60 64.65 45.73 27.35
N GLY A 61 64.93 45.89 28.66
CA GLY A 61 65.22 44.78 29.56
C GLY A 61 64.09 43.74 29.59
N GLY A 62 62.85 44.20 29.81
CA GLY A 62 61.67 43.33 29.84
C GLY A 62 61.42 42.61 28.51
N ARG A 63 61.44 43.33 27.38
CA ARG A 63 61.28 42.71 26.04
C ARG A 63 62.36 41.67 25.76
N ARG A 64 63.60 41.95 26.14
CA ARG A 64 64.71 41.02 25.94
C ARG A 64 64.60 39.81 26.86
N GLY A 65 64.21 40.00 28.11
CA GLY A 65 63.97 38.92 29.07
C GLY A 65 62.88 37.97 28.61
N GLU A 66 61.76 38.52 28.13
CA GLU A 66 60.67 37.73 27.55
C GLU A 66 61.11 36.98 26.29
N ALA A 67 61.79 37.65 25.36
CA ALA A 67 62.25 37.02 24.11
C ALA A 67 63.26 35.90 24.37
N ASP A 68 64.22 36.10 25.29
CA ASP A 68 65.23 35.11 25.62
C ASP A 68 64.63 33.94 26.44
N ALA A 69 63.63 34.20 27.29
CA ALA A 69 62.87 33.15 27.99
C ALA A 69 61.99 32.32 27.05
N LEU A 70 61.42 32.93 26.02
CA LEU A 70 60.72 32.20 24.94
C LEU A 70 61.68 31.39 24.08
N ALA A 71 62.89 31.90 23.83
CA ALA A 71 63.91 31.20 23.06
C ALA A 71 64.49 30.00 23.82
N GLY A 72 64.66 30.12 25.14
CA GLY A 72 65.11 29.05 26.05
C GLY A 72 63.98 28.36 26.79
N ARG A 73 62.74 28.38 26.27
CA ARG A 73 61.55 27.84 26.94
C ARG A 73 61.65 26.33 27.18
N PRO A 74 61.04 25.80 28.26
CA PRO A 74 60.89 24.37 28.42
C PRO A 74 60.00 23.85 27.28
N MET A 75 60.44 22.75 26.67
CA MET A 75 59.70 22.08 25.61
C MET A 75 58.99 20.88 26.24
N SER A 76 57.92 20.40 25.61
CA SER A 76 57.36 19.11 25.98
C SER A 76 58.46 18.04 25.86
N ILE A 77 58.59 17.20 26.90
CA ILE A 77 59.56 16.09 26.90
C ILE A 77 59.14 15.02 25.89
N ASP A 78 57.84 14.96 25.56
CA ASP A 78 57.28 14.28 24.40
C ASP A 78 57.40 15.17 23.15
N GLY A 79 58.64 15.36 22.66
CA GLY A 79 59.03 16.25 21.56
C GLY A 79 58.06 16.42 20.37
N SER A 80 57.03 17.26 20.54
CA SER A 80 55.99 17.53 19.56
C SER A 80 55.69 19.04 19.47
N ALA A 81 56.69 19.84 19.14
CA ALA A 81 56.47 21.23 18.73
C ALA A 81 56.52 21.37 17.21
N GLY A 82 55.34 21.47 16.58
CA GLY A 82 55.18 22.09 15.26
C GLY A 82 54.61 21.22 14.15
N ALA A 83 53.30 20.92 14.20
CA ALA A 83 52.49 20.81 12.99
C ALA A 83 51.16 21.50 13.24
N THR A 84 51.07 22.74 12.74
CA THR A 84 49.83 23.47 12.56
C THR A 84 48.81 22.59 11.83
N ALA A 85 47.68 22.37 12.48
CA ALA A 85 46.49 21.81 11.90
C ALA A 85 46.01 22.72 10.75
N SER A 86 46.28 22.32 9.52
CA SER A 86 45.36 22.55 8.40
C SER A 86 45.76 21.70 7.20
N ASP A 87 44.91 20.71 6.96
CA ASP A 87 44.54 20.10 5.69
C ASP A 87 45.03 18.66 5.41
N ARG A 88 44.01 17.78 5.38
CA ARG A 88 43.91 16.37 4.94
C ARG A 88 44.00 15.27 6.00
N PRO A 89 43.14 14.24 5.87
CA PRO A 89 42.46 13.60 7.00
C PRO A 89 43.35 12.56 7.68
N SER A 90 43.43 12.63 9.00
CA SER A 90 43.82 11.47 9.80
C SER A 90 42.79 10.37 9.56
N ARG A 91 43.20 9.26 8.93
CA ARG A 91 42.48 7.98 8.98
C ARG A 91 42.17 7.75 10.45
N ALA A 92 40.88 7.80 10.81
CA ALA A 92 40.42 7.46 12.15
C ALA A 92 41.07 6.11 12.52
N GLN A 93 41.60 5.98 13.75
CA GLN A 93 42.03 4.68 14.28
C GLN A 93 40.89 3.69 14.03
N VAL A 94 41.06 2.81 13.04
CA VAL A 94 39.99 1.90 12.64
C VAL A 94 39.91 0.88 13.78
N GLN A 95 38.86 0.91 14.58
CA GLN A 95 38.70 -0.15 15.58
C GLN A 95 38.52 -1.49 14.87
N ALA A 96 39.40 -2.44 15.18
CA ALA A 96 39.29 -3.79 14.66
C ALA A 96 37.94 -4.42 15.08
N PRO A 97 37.20 -5.07 14.16
CA PRO A 97 36.04 -5.87 14.52
C PRO A 97 36.40 -6.87 15.63
N GLY A 98 35.51 -7.06 16.61
CA GLY A 98 35.80 -7.83 17.84
C GLY A 98 36.38 -9.23 17.57
N ALA A 99 35.86 -9.94 16.57
CA ALA A 99 36.35 -11.26 16.18
C ALA A 99 37.79 -11.22 15.63
N ILE A 100 38.12 -10.25 14.76
CA ILE A 100 39.48 -10.08 14.21
C ILE A 100 40.46 -9.69 15.31
N ARG A 101 40.05 -8.78 16.21
CA ARG A 101 40.86 -8.38 17.37
C ARG A 101 41.19 -9.57 18.27
N GLN A 102 40.22 -10.44 18.53
CA GLN A 102 40.40 -11.65 19.33
C GLN A 102 41.35 -12.64 18.64
N MET A 103 41.21 -12.88 17.34
CA MET A 103 42.10 -13.77 16.57
C MET A 103 43.56 -13.28 16.59
N ILE A 104 43.77 -11.98 16.34
CA ILE A 104 45.11 -11.36 16.37
C ILE A 104 45.70 -11.43 17.78
N SER A 105 44.92 -11.05 18.80
CA SER A 105 45.39 -11.04 20.19
C SER A 105 45.73 -12.45 20.69
N ALA A 106 44.90 -13.45 20.36
CA ALA A 106 45.14 -14.84 20.74
C ALA A 106 46.38 -15.42 20.04
N ALA A 107 46.59 -15.10 18.76
CA ALA A 107 47.79 -15.51 18.03
C ALA A 107 49.05 -14.85 18.61
N ALA A 108 49.01 -13.54 18.88
CA ALA A 108 50.12 -12.80 19.49
C ALA A 108 50.52 -13.39 20.84
N GLN A 109 49.54 -13.62 21.73
CA GLN A 109 49.76 -14.24 23.03
C GLN A 109 50.36 -15.65 22.92
N ARG A 110 49.85 -16.47 21.99
CA ARG A 110 50.36 -17.84 21.77
C ARG A 110 51.85 -17.88 21.39
N HIS A 111 52.32 -16.88 20.66
CA HIS A 111 53.71 -16.83 20.16
C HIS A 111 54.60 -15.82 20.91
N GLY A 112 54.14 -15.27 22.04
CA GLY A 112 54.91 -14.38 22.89
C GLY A 112 55.20 -13.01 22.27
N ILE A 113 54.29 -12.52 21.44
CA ILE A 113 54.34 -11.17 20.84
C ILE A 113 53.33 -10.28 21.54
N ASP A 114 53.70 -9.02 21.75
CA ASP A 114 52.78 -8.01 22.28
C ASP A 114 51.55 -7.90 21.36
N PRO A 115 50.33 -8.18 21.85
CA PRO A 115 49.10 -8.04 21.07
C PRO A 115 48.94 -6.65 20.47
N ALA A 116 49.41 -5.60 21.16
CA ALA A 116 49.34 -4.23 20.65
C ALA A 116 50.22 -4.05 19.42
N ALA A 117 51.42 -4.62 19.41
CA ALA A 117 52.32 -4.56 18.26
C ALA A 117 51.72 -5.28 17.05
N LEU A 118 51.15 -6.48 17.22
CA LEU A 118 50.57 -7.23 16.11
C LEU A 118 49.27 -6.59 15.59
N LEU A 119 48.43 -6.04 16.47
CA LEU A 119 47.26 -5.25 16.08
C LEU A 119 47.68 -4.00 15.29
N LYS A 120 48.77 -3.33 15.69
CA LYS A 120 49.27 -2.16 14.98
C LYS A 120 49.76 -2.49 13.58
N ILE A 121 50.43 -3.63 13.39
CA ILE A 121 50.84 -4.11 12.07
C ILE A 121 49.58 -4.37 11.20
N ALA A 122 48.57 -5.06 11.72
CA ALA A 122 47.33 -5.32 10.97
C ALA A 122 46.57 -4.04 10.58
N GLU A 123 46.55 -3.04 11.49
CA GLU A 123 45.98 -1.72 11.21
C GLU A 123 46.70 -1.04 10.03
N LEU A 124 48.03 -1.03 10.06
CA LEU A 124 48.86 -0.35 9.07
C LEU A 124 48.84 -1.05 7.71
N GLU A 125 48.81 -2.37 7.70
CA GLU A 125 48.87 -3.18 6.48
C GLU A 125 47.51 -3.29 5.77
N SER A 126 46.40 -3.39 6.52
CA SER A 126 45.07 -3.64 5.91
C SER A 126 43.92 -2.83 6.48
N SER A 127 44.15 -2.02 7.52
CA SER A 127 43.07 -1.42 8.33
C SER A 127 42.05 -2.46 8.82
N PHE A 128 42.56 -3.64 9.22
CA PHE A 128 41.79 -4.80 9.69
C PHE A 128 40.86 -5.44 8.63
N ASN A 129 41.10 -5.20 7.34
CA ASN A 129 40.35 -5.86 6.27
C ASN A 129 41.00 -7.20 5.87
N PRO A 130 40.39 -8.36 6.19
CA PRO A 130 40.96 -9.66 5.84
C PRO A 130 40.96 -9.93 4.34
N ALA A 131 40.14 -9.20 3.55
CA ALA A 131 40.11 -9.29 2.09
C ALA A 131 41.05 -8.30 1.38
N ALA A 132 41.88 -7.54 2.12
CA ALA A 132 42.78 -6.55 1.54
C ALA A 132 43.75 -7.21 0.54
N LYS A 133 43.83 -6.68 -0.69
CA LYS A 133 44.74 -7.16 -1.73
C LYS A 133 45.43 -6.00 -2.40
N ASN A 134 46.76 -6.05 -2.47
CA ASN A 134 47.54 -5.07 -3.20
C ASN A 134 47.45 -5.37 -4.71
N PRO A 135 47.11 -4.39 -5.57
CA PRO A 135 47.03 -4.61 -7.01
C PRO A 135 48.41 -4.71 -7.70
N ALA A 136 49.47 -4.21 -7.07
CA ALA A 136 50.82 -4.15 -7.65
C ALA A 136 51.74 -5.31 -7.21
N THR A 137 51.37 -6.04 -6.17
CA THR A 137 52.16 -7.16 -5.62
C THR A 137 51.25 -8.32 -5.24
N SER A 138 51.80 -9.48 -4.88
CA SER A 138 50.97 -10.57 -4.35
C SER A 138 50.52 -10.35 -2.90
N ALA A 139 50.84 -9.22 -2.28
CA ALA A 139 50.49 -8.94 -0.90
C ALA A 139 48.96 -8.99 -0.67
N GLY A 140 48.52 -9.82 0.29
CA GLY A 140 47.11 -10.00 0.60
C GLY A 140 46.84 -10.37 2.05
N GLY A 141 45.61 -10.12 2.51
CA GLY A 141 45.17 -10.42 3.86
C GLY A 141 45.47 -9.34 4.90
N LEU A 142 45.12 -9.64 6.15
CA LEU A 142 45.26 -8.72 7.30
C LEU A 142 46.67 -8.13 7.47
N PHE A 143 47.70 -8.91 7.13
CA PHE A 143 49.12 -8.56 7.32
C PHE A 143 49.89 -8.40 6.01
N GLN A 144 49.17 -8.37 4.87
CA GLN A 144 49.73 -8.17 3.53
C GLN A 144 50.89 -9.14 3.20
N PHE A 145 50.71 -10.43 3.47
CA PHE A 145 51.68 -11.46 3.11
C PHE A 145 51.82 -11.60 1.59
N ILE A 146 53.06 -11.62 1.11
CA ILE A 146 53.43 -12.01 -0.27
C ILE A 146 53.65 -13.53 -0.36
N ASP A 147 53.63 -14.09 -1.57
CA ASP A 147 53.65 -15.55 -1.79
C ASP A 147 54.83 -16.26 -1.13
N GLY A 148 56.04 -15.69 -1.25
CA GLY A 148 57.25 -16.30 -0.69
C GLY A 148 57.20 -16.40 0.83
N THR A 149 56.82 -15.31 1.51
CA THR A 149 56.73 -15.27 2.97
C THR A 149 55.53 -16.09 3.48
N ALA A 150 54.41 -16.11 2.76
CA ALA A 150 53.27 -16.97 3.08
C ALA A 150 53.68 -18.45 3.04
N ALA A 151 54.39 -18.89 2.00
CA ALA A 151 54.91 -20.25 1.88
C ALA A 151 55.88 -20.60 3.01
N GLN A 152 56.79 -19.69 3.36
CA GLN A 152 57.76 -19.89 4.45
C GLN A 152 57.08 -20.16 5.80
N TYR A 153 55.93 -19.52 6.06
CA TYR A 153 55.18 -19.69 7.30
C TYR A 153 54.03 -20.69 7.19
N GLY A 154 53.93 -21.45 6.09
CA GLY A 154 52.87 -22.45 5.88
C GLY A 154 51.47 -21.84 5.84
N LEU A 155 51.34 -20.57 5.43
CA LEU A 155 50.07 -19.86 5.32
C LEU A 155 49.37 -20.26 4.01
N ALA A 156 48.40 -21.16 4.12
CA ALA A 156 47.67 -21.69 2.96
C ALA A 156 46.70 -20.65 2.36
N ASP A 157 45.92 -19.98 3.21
CA ASP A 157 45.05 -18.88 2.80
C ASP A 157 45.39 -17.60 3.58
N ARG A 158 45.88 -16.57 2.86
CA ARG A 158 46.20 -15.27 3.45
C ARG A 158 44.97 -14.43 3.79
N PHE A 159 43.82 -14.74 3.20
CA PHE A 159 42.56 -14.05 3.45
C PHE A 159 41.77 -14.66 4.63
N ASP A 160 42.20 -15.83 5.12
CA ASP A 160 41.73 -16.39 6.39
C ASP A 160 42.36 -15.60 7.56
N PRO A 161 41.57 -14.85 8.34
CA PRO A 161 42.09 -13.99 9.40
C PRO A 161 42.76 -14.76 10.54
N ALA A 162 42.34 -16.00 10.81
CA ALA A 162 42.94 -16.81 11.87
C ALA A 162 44.28 -17.39 11.44
N GLN A 163 44.37 -17.93 10.22
CA GLN A 163 45.63 -18.44 9.67
C GLN A 163 46.65 -17.30 9.49
N ALA A 164 46.21 -16.17 8.94
CA ALA A 164 47.07 -15.00 8.72
C ALA A 164 47.58 -14.43 10.05
N SER A 165 46.75 -14.38 11.09
CA SER A 165 47.16 -13.93 12.43
C SER A 165 48.20 -14.84 13.07
N ASP A 166 48.02 -16.16 12.98
CA ASP A 166 49.00 -17.12 13.52
C ASP A 166 50.35 -17.04 12.77
N ALA A 167 50.31 -16.97 11.44
CA ALA A 167 51.51 -16.79 10.63
C ALA A 167 52.24 -15.47 10.92
N ALA A 168 51.49 -14.35 11.07
CA ALA A 168 52.05 -13.05 11.41
C ALA A 168 52.70 -13.03 12.79
N ALA A 169 52.09 -13.68 13.78
CA ALA A 169 52.66 -13.79 15.12
C ALA A 169 53.99 -14.56 15.12
N ARG A 170 54.08 -15.66 14.36
CA ARG A 170 55.34 -16.42 14.18
C ARG A 170 56.40 -15.59 13.46
N PHE A 171 56.02 -14.86 12.40
CA PHE A 171 56.94 -14.00 11.67
C PHE A 171 57.48 -12.85 12.53
N ALA A 172 56.59 -12.17 13.28
CA ALA A 172 56.97 -11.11 14.21
C ALA A 172 57.92 -11.63 15.30
N ARG A 173 57.70 -12.84 15.82
CA ARG A 173 58.59 -13.49 16.79
C ARG A 173 60.00 -13.69 16.25
N ASP A 174 60.13 -14.18 15.03
CA ASP A 174 61.44 -14.42 14.42
C ASP A 174 62.18 -13.10 14.13
N ASN A 175 61.44 -12.06 13.70
CA ASN A 175 61.96 -10.70 13.56
C ASN A 175 62.42 -10.13 14.91
N ALA A 176 61.62 -10.32 15.96
CA ALA A 176 61.94 -9.88 17.31
C ALA A 176 63.23 -10.53 17.84
N ALA A 177 63.37 -11.84 17.65
CA ALA A 177 64.57 -12.58 18.04
C ALA A 177 65.83 -12.06 17.33
N THR A 178 65.73 -11.77 16.04
CA THR A 178 66.85 -11.24 15.25
C THR A 178 67.25 -9.84 15.70
N LEU A 179 66.28 -8.94 15.87
CA LEU A 179 66.54 -7.57 16.32
C LEU A 179 67.07 -7.53 17.75
N ARG A 180 66.53 -8.36 18.65
CA ARG A 180 67.01 -8.46 20.04
C ARG A 180 68.50 -8.80 20.09
N LYS A 181 68.95 -9.73 19.23
CA LYS A 181 70.36 -10.09 19.12
C LYS A 181 71.23 -8.93 18.61
N ALA A 182 70.71 -8.10 17.72
CA ALA A 182 71.43 -6.96 17.15
C ALA A 182 71.44 -5.72 18.06
N LEU A 183 70.34 -5.45 18.76
CA LEU A 183 70.13 -4.24 19.56
C LEU A 183 70.54 -4.43 21.03
N GLY A 184 70.63 -5.66 21.53
CA GLY A 184 70.88 -5.95 22.94
C GLY A 184 69.72 -5.58 23.87
N ARG A 185 68.56 -5.22 23.32
CA ARG A 185 67.31 -4.88 24.02
C ARG A 185 66.10 -5.41 23.25
N GLU A 186 64.94 -5.42 23.91
CA GLU A 186 63.67 -5.68 23.21
C GLU A 186 63.46 -4.65 22.09
N PRO A 187 63.09 -5.10 20.87
CA PRO A 187 62.70 -4.19 19.80
C PRO A 187 61.34 -3.57 20.11
N THR A 188 61.20 -2.28 19.80
CA THR A 188 59.93 -1.57 19.89
C THR A 188 58.96 -2.05 18.80
N ALA A 189 57.65 -1.78 18.96
CA ALA A 189 56.65 -2.09 17.94
C ALA A 189 56.99 -1.46 16.58
N GLY A 190 57.58 -0.26 16.57
CA GLY A 190 58.03 0.39 15.33
C GLY A 190 59.26 -0.24 14.71
N GLU A 191 60.18 -0.76 15.51
CA GLU A 191 61.33 -1.52 14.98
C GLU A 191 60.91 -2.90 14.47
N LEU A 192 59.92 -3.53 15.12
CA LEU A 192 59.28 -4.74 14.61
C LEU A 192 58.56 -4.48 13.29
N TYR A 193 57.87 -3.35 13.17
CA TYR A 193 57.24 -2.95 11.92
C TYR A 193 58.26 -2.65 10.82
N LEU A 194 59.38 -1.99 11.16
CA LEU A 194 60.50 -1.80 10.24
C LEU A 194 61.05 -3.14 9.75
N ALA A 195 61.17 -4.14 10.63
CA ALA A 195 61.59 -5.49 10.25
C ALA A 195 60.53 -6.25 9.43
N HIS A 196 59.23 -6.02 9.67
CA HIS A 196 58.15 -6.54 8.84
C HIS A 196 58.25 -6.00 7.40
N GLN A 197 58.54 -4.70 7.24
CA GLN A 197 58.66 -4.02 5.96
C GLN A 197 59.99 -4.29 5.22
N GLN A 198 61.13 -4.24 5.92
CA GLN A 198 62.47 -4.34 5.30
C GLN A 198 63.11 -5.73 5.45
N GLY A 199 62.44 -6.65 6.12
CA GLY A 199 63.04 -7.90 6.61
C GLY A 199 63.97 -7.64 7.81
N ALA A 200 64.11 -8.64 8.68
CA ALA A 200 64.94 -8.52 9.89
C ALA A 200 66.40 -8.12 9.61
N GLY A 201 66.99 -8.62 8.52
CA GLY A 201 68.36 -8.28 8.11
C GLY A 201 68.50 -6.83 7.63
N GLY A 202 67.52 -6.32 6.89
CA GLY A 202 67.49 -4.94 6.42
C GLY A 202 67.32 -3.96 7.58
N ALA A 203 66.35 -4.23 8.46
CA ALA A 203 66.12 -3.45 9.67
C ALA A 203 67.36 -3.42 10.59
N THR A 204 68.02 -4.57 10.79
CA THR A 204 69.26 -4.65 11.58
C THR A 204 70.37 -3.75 11.02
N LYS A 205 70.60 -3.79 9.70
CA LYS A 205 71.63 -2.95 9.06
C LYS A 205 71.32 -1.46 9.22
N LEU A 206 70.05 -1.07 9.04
CA LEU A 206 69.60 0.31 9.15
C LEU A 206 69.75 0.84 10.58
N LEU A 207 69.29 0.08 11.58
CA LEU A 207 69.35 0.46 12.99
C LEU A 207 70.79 0.51 13.52
N ALA A 208 71.67 -0.38 13.07
CA ALA A 208 73.08 -0.40 13.49
C ALA A 208 73.93 0.73 12.87
N ASN A 209 73.50 1.34 11.76
CA ASN A 209 74.29 2.32 11.01
C ASN A 209 73.54 3.64 10.76
N PRO A 210 73.02 4.32 11.79
CA PRO A 210 72.04 5.40 11.65
C PRO A 210 72.53 6.60 10.79
N GLY A 211 73.83 6.87 10.77
CA GLY A 211 74.40 7.99 9.99
C GLY A 211 74.80 7.65 8.54
N ARG A 212 74.72 6.38 8.11
CA ARG A 212 75.04 5.97 6.73
C ARG A 212 73.84 6.17 5.81
N ARG A 213 74.06 6.30 4.50
CA ARG A 213 72.96 6.34 3.51
C ARG A 213 72.22 5.01 3.48
N ALA A 214 70.89 5.06 3.56
CA ALA A 214 70.03 3.87 3.60
C ALA A 214 70.15 3.02 2.33
N ALA A 215 70.26 3.68 1.16
CA ALA A 215 70.42 3.02 -0.14
C ALA A 215 71.67 2.12 -0.22
N ASP A 216 72.76 2.46 0.48
CA ASP A 216 73.98 1.65 0.51
C ASP A 216 73.86 0.41 1.40
N LEU A 217 72.86 0.37 2.29
CA LEU A 217 72.68 -0.69 3.28
C LEU A 217 71.68 -1.75 2.82
N VAL A 218 70.58 -1.31 2.20
CA VAL A 218 69.46 -2.18 1.79
C VAL A 218 69.13 -2.11 0.29
N GLY A 219 69.84 -1.27 -0.47
CA GLY A 219 69.65 -1.08 -1.91
C GLY A 219 68.70 0.07 -2.25
N ALA A 220 69.02 0.83 -3.30
CA ALA A 220 68.24 2.01 -3.71
C ALA A 220 66.79 1.67 -4.10
N GLU A 221 66.57 0.50 -4.70
CA GLU A 221 65.24 0.02 -5.09
C GLU A 221 64.35 -0.29 -3.87
N ALA A 222 64.91 -0.93 -2.84
CA ALA A 222 64.20 -1.20 -1.59
C ALA A 222 63.80 0.09 -0.85
N ILE A 223 64.62 1.14 -0.94
CA ILE A 223 64.28 2.46 -0.40
C ILE A 223 63.14 3.10 -1.20
N ALA A 224 63.23 3.07 -2.54
CA ALA A 224 62.24 3.72 -3.42
C ALA A 224 60.86 3.03 -3.37
N LEU A 225 60.81 1.70 -3.41
CA LEU A 225 59.57 0.92 -3.32
C LEU A 225 58.85 1.12 -1.97
N ASN A 226 59.63 1.42 -0.93
CA ASN A 226 59.14 1.66 0.43
C ASN A 226 59.16 3.16 0.77
N GLY A 227 58.88 4.02 -0.22
CA GLY A 227 58.55 5.43 -0.02
C GLY A 227 59.67 6.30 0.55
N GLY A 228 60.92 5.86 0.53
CA GLY A 228 62.08 6.62 0.94
C GLY A 228 62.75 7.36 -0.22
N ARG A 229 63.56 8.38 0.11
CA ARG A 229 64.41 9.08 -0.87
C ARG A 229 65.81 8.47 -0.87
N SER A 230 66.45 8.44 -2.04
CA SER A 230 67.76 7.81 -2.23
C SER A 230 68.90 8.49 -1.46
N ASP A 231 68.72 9.74 -1.02
CA ASP A 231 69.68 10.52 -0.25
C ASP A 231 69.54 10.37 1.28
N MET A 232 68.47 9.73 1.75
CA MET A 232 68.20 9.59 3.19
C MET A 232 69.25 8.75 3.92
N THR A 233 69.55 9.17 5.14
CA THR A 233 70.29 8.37 6.10
C THR A 233 69.46 7.19 6.60
N ALA A 234 70.13 6.16 7.10
CA ALA A 234 69.50 4.98 7.67
C ALA A 234 68.57 5.34 8.83
N ARG A 235 68.93 6.36 9.63
CA ARG A 235 68.09 6.90 10.70
C ARG A 235 66.83 7.54 10.15
N GLU A 236 66.94 8.41 9.15
CA GLU A 236 65.77 9.08 8.56
C GLU A 236 64.81 8.06 7.93
N PHE A 237 65.35 7.07 7.22
CA PHE A 237 64.53 6.03 6.62
C PHE A 237 63.93 5.06 7.65
N ALA A 238 64.67 4.65 8.67
CA ALA A 238 64.14 3.82 9.76
C ALA A 238 63.03 4.57 10.52
N ASN A 239 63.23 5.86 10.80
CA ASN A 239 62.25 6.69 11.50
C ASN A 239 60.96 6.90 10.69
N LEU A 240 61.01 6.87 9.35
CA LEU A 240 59.80 6.91 8.51
C LEU A 240 58.83 5.77 8.82
N TRP A 241 59.36 4.60 9.14
CA TRP A 241 58.57 3.40 9.42
C TRP A 241 58.28 3.22 10.91
N ILE A 242 59.25 3.52 11.77
CA ILE A 242 59.07 3.46 13.23
C ILE A 242 57.97 4.44 13.69
N SER A 243 57.92 5.64 13.10
CA SER A 243 56.90 6.65 13.43
C SER A 243 55.49 6.24 13.01
N LYS A 244 55.33 5.52 11.90
CA LYS A 244 54.01 5.01 11.45
C LYS A 244 53.39 4.03 12.45
N ALA A 245 54.22 3.28 13.16
CA ALA A 245 53.79 2.35 14.21
C ALA A 245 53.69 3.01 15.60
N GLY A 246 53.87 4.33 15.71
CA GLY A 246 53.70 5.08 16.96
C GLY A 246 54.86 4.96 17.96
N GLY A 247 56.07 4.59 17.52
CA GLY A 247 57.24 4.51 18.39
C GLY A 247 57.85 5.88 18.72
N ALA A 248 58.01 6.18 20.01
CA ALA A 248 58.76 7.34 20.50
C ALA A 248 60.24 7.28 20.06
N THR A 249 60.73 8.38 19.52
CA THR A 249 62.11 8.55 19.05
C THR A 249 63.06 8.66 20.25
N SER A 250 63.99 7.71 20.45
CA SER A 250 65.15 7.97 21.31
C SER A 250 66.46 7.49 20.68
N ILE A 251 67.24 8.47 20.22
CA ILE A 251 68.71 8.40 20.18
C ILE A 251 69.20 9.75 20.70
N ALA A 252 69.77 9.74 21.90
CA ALA A 252 70.21 10.93 22.62
C ALA A 252 71.35 11.68 21.92
N ALA A 253 71.31 13.02 21.99
CA ALA A 253 72.49 13.89 22.01
C ALA A 253 72.17 15.29 22.57
N GLY A 254 72.85 15.68 23.66
CA GLY A 254 73.43 17.02 23.82
C GLY A 254 72.59 18.15 24.44
N ARG A 255 72.94 18.53 25.67
CA ARG A 255 72.56 19.77 26.40
C ARG A 255 72.67 21.07 25.57
N SER A 256 71.63 21.92 25.62
CA SER A 256 71.63 23.42 25.64
C SER A 256 70.21 23.92 25.31
N ALA A 257 69.57 24.94 25.90
CA ALA A 257 69.96 26.03 26.78
C ALA A 257 68.69 26.48 27.55
N ALA A 258 68.66 26.30 28.87
CA ALA A 258 67.57 26.79 29.70
C ALA A 258 67.81 28.27 30.03
N TRP A 259 66.80 29.13 29.83
CA TRP A 259 66.88 30.54 30.22
C TRP A 259 67.02 30.67 31.75
N GLN A 260 67.98 31.45 32.24
CA GLN A 260 68.17 31.68 33.68
C GLN A 260 68.19 33.19 34.02
N PRO A 261 67.71 33.58 35.21
CA PRO A 261 67.86 34.94 35.71
C PRO A 261 69.35 35.32 35.82
N THR A 262 69.67 36.55 35.45
CA THR A 262 71.03 37.08 35.42
C THR A 262 71.51 37.63 36.77
N GLY A 263 70.58 37.99 37.66
CA GLY A 263 70.88 38.58 38.98
C GLY A 263 71.39 40.02 38.89
N SER A 264 71.17 40.71 37.77
CA SER A 264 71.74 42.05 37.53
C SER A 264 71.03 43.14 38.34
N ALA A 265 71.81 43.93 39.10
CA ALA A 265 71.29 45.02 39.93
C ALA A 265 70.86 46.28 39.15
N THR A 266 70.99 46.29 37.82
CA THR A 266 70.58 47.41 36.96
C THR A 266 69.06 47.43 36.75
N LEU A 267 68.47 48.61 36.48
CA LEU A 267 67.03 48.74 36.16
C LEU A 267 66.62 47.85 34.96
N ARG A 268 67.47 47.80 33.92
CA ARG A 268 67.31 46.92 32.75
C ARG A 268 67.42 45.43 33.11
N GLY A 269 68.42 45.07 33.92
CA GLY A 269 68.67 43.70 34.35
C GLY A 269 67.55 43.12 35.22
N ARG A 270 67.05 43.88 36.19
CA ARG A 270 65.88 43.47 37.00
C ARG A 270 64.63 43.31 36.15
N ALA A 271 64.40 44.21 35.20
CA ALA A 271 63.27 44.11 34.28
C ALA A 271 63.38 42.88 33.36
N TYR A 272 64.59 42.53 32.92
CA TYR A 272 64.89 41.31 32.17
C TYR A 272 64.58 40.06 32.98
N ASP A 273 65.10 39.97 34.22
CA ASP A 273 64.90 38.79 35.08
C ASP A 273 63.42 38.62 35.44
N GLN A 274 62.72 39.70 35.80
CA GLN A 274 61.29 39.64 36.18
C GLN A 274 60.40 39.21 35.00
N ALA A 275 60.60 39.77 33.81
CA ALA A 275 59.82 39.43 32.63
C ALA A 275 60.11 38.01 32.16
N GLY A 276 61.39 37.63 32.09
CA GLY A 276 61.79 36.29 31.65
C GLY A 276 61.36 35.18 32.63
N SER A 277 61.47 35.39 33.95
CA SER A 277 61.05 34.39 34.94
C SER A 277 59.56 34.10 34.87
N ARG A 278 58.75 35.15 34.71
CA ARG A 278 57.30 35.01 34.55
C ARG A 278 56.96 34.19 33.30
N THR A 279 57.58 34.50 32.17
CA THR A 279 57.33 33.82 30.91
C THR A 279 57.81 32.36 30.93
N TYR A 280 58.99 32.10 31.49
CA TYR A 280 59.53 30.75 31.60
C TYR A 280 58.65 29.85 32.48
N LEU A 281 58.23 30.33 33.66
CA LEU A 281 57.35 29.56 34.56
C LEU A 281 55.98 29.28 33.94
N GLN A 282 55.43 30.21 33.15
CA GLN A 282 54.18 29.99 32.43
C GLN A 282 54.31 28.90 31.35
N MET A 283 55.42 28.90 30.60
CA MET A 283 55.70 27.85 29.62
C MET A 283 55.94 26.50 30.29
N LEU A 284 56.60 26.48 31.46
CA LEU A 284 56.84 25.28 32.25
C LEU A 284 55.54 24.63 32.73
N ASP A 285 54.59 25.41 33.27
CA ASP A 285 53.27 24.90 33.68
C ASP A 285 52.47 24.36 32.48
N THR A 286 52.61 24.99 31.31
CA THR A 286 51.96 24.52 30.08
C THR A 286 52.53 23.17 29.64
N ALA A 287 53.85 23.06 29.53
CA ALA A 287 54.53 21.81 29.15
C ALA A 287 54.23 20.66 30.14
N MET A 288 54.21 20.96 31.44
CA MET A 288 53.83 19.99 32.48
C MET A 288 52.43 19.41 32.24
N ARG A 289 51.44 20.27 32.00
CA ARG A 289 50.04 19.86 31.80
C ARG A 289 49.87 19.03 30.53
N ASP A 290 50.50 19.47 29.44
CA ASP A 290 50.42 18.79 28.15
C ASP A 290 51.04 17.38 28.24
N ASP A 291 52.20 17.26 28.89
CA ASP A 291 52.88 15.97 29.06
C ASP A 291 52.09 15.03 30.01
N ILE A 292 51.57 15.55 31.12
CA ILE A 292 50.70 14.76 32.02
C ILE A 292 49.45 14.29 31.27
N SER A 293 48.87 15.13 30.42
CA SER A 293 47.71 14.76 29.58
C SER A 293 48.07 13.70 28.54
N SER A 294 49.23 13.80 27.89
CA SER A 294 49.75 12.80 26.94
C SER A 294 49.90 11.42 27.60
N VAL A 295 50.56 11.40 28.76
CA VAL A 295 50.77 10.18 29.54
C VAL A 295 49.43 9.61 30.05
N TYR A 296 48.50 10.47 30.48
CA TYR A 296 47.15 10.05 30.84
C TYR A 296 46.42 9.35 29.70
N GLU A 297 46.35 9.96 28.51
CA GLU A 297 45.63 9.36 27.38
C GLU A 297 46.23 8.02 26.94
N THR A 298 47.55 7.86 27.08
CA THR A 298 48.26 6.62 26.71
C THR A 298 47.99 5.48 27.70
N TYR A 299 47.91 5.78 29.00
CA TYR A 299 47.86 4.76 30.06
C TYR A 299 46.59 4.80 30.92
N LYS A 300 45.55 5.58 30.57
CA LYS A 300 44.29 5.68 31.34
C LYS A 300 43.61 4.34 31.60
N ASP A 301 43.85 3.35 30.75
CA ASP A 301 43.26 2.01 30.88
C ASP A 301 44.00 1.10 31.88
N ASP A 302 45.22 1.46 32.28
CA ASP A 302 46.07 0.69 33.20
C ASP A 302 46.62 1.65 34.28
N PRO A 303 45.88 1.84 35.39
CA PRO A 303 46.25 2.81 36.41
C PRO A 303 47.64 2.58 37.04
N ALA A 304 48.13 1.34 37.07
CA ALA A 304 49.44 1.01 37.61
C ALA A 304 50.57 1.45 36.66
N LYS A 305 50.39 1.26 35.35
CA LYS A 305 51.33 1.78 34.34
C LYS A 305 51.29 3.30 34.26
N LEU A 306 50.11 3.91 34.40
CA LEU A 306 49.95 5.36 34.43
C LEU A 306 50.74 5.99 35.59
N GLU A 307 50.61 5.43 36.80
CA GLU A 307 51.33 5.90 38.00
C GLU A 307 52.85 5.80 37.81
N THR A 308 53.32 4.70 37.21
CA THR A 308 54.74 4.50 36.87
C THR A 308 55.25 5.51 35.83
N ALA A 309 54.48 5.73 34.75
CA ALA A 309 54.86 6.64 33.67
C ALA A 309 54.89 8.11 34.12
N LEU A 310 53.95 8.54 34.95
CA LEU A 310 53.93 9.89 35.53
C LEU A 310 55.13 10.13 36.46
N GLY A 311 55.56 9.11 37.21
CA GLY A 311 56.78 9.19 38.04
C GLY A 311 58.05 9.38 37.20
N GLN A 312 58.14 8.69 36.05
CA GLN A 312 59.24 8.85 35.09
C GLN A 312 59.22 10.24 34.44
N LEU A 313 58.03 10.72 34.05
CA LEU A 313 57.86 12.05 33.47
C LEU A 313 58.29 13.16 34.44
N LYS A 314 57.92 13.05 35.72
CA LYS A 314 58.35 13.98 36.77
C LYS A 314 59.88 14.07 36.87
N ALA A 315 60.55 12.92 36.86
CA ALA A 315 62.00 12.86 36.93
C ALA A 315 62.67 13.53 35.72
N ALA A 316 62.09 13.37 34.52
CA ALA A 316 62.58 14.02 33.31
C ALA A 316 62.41 15.55 33.37
N HIS A 317 61.25 16.05 33.80
CA HIS A 317 61.01 17.49 33.98
C HIS A 317 61.98 18.13 34.97
N LEU A 318 62.20 17.48 36.12
CA LEU A 318 63.14 17.96 37.13
C LEU A 318 64.58 18.04 36.62
N ASN A 319 64.97 17.16 35.70
CA ASN A 319 66.32 17.11 35.14
C ASN A 319 66.52 18.09 33.97
N GLU A 320 65.48 18.34 33.17
CA GLU A 320 65.62 19.05 31.88
C GLU A 320 65.10 20.49 31.90
N HIS A 321 64.14 20.82 32.77
CA HIS A 321 63.36 22.06 32.66
C HIS A 321 63.26 22.87 33.95
N VAL A 322 63.68 22.31 35.08
CA VAL A 322 63.47 22.90 36.40
C VAL A 322 64.82 23.28 37.03
N PHE A 323 64.90 24.51 37.57
CA PHE A 323 66.07 24.97 38.32
C PHE A 323 65.93 24.63 39.81
N GLU A 324 67.07 24.58 40.51
CA GLU A 324 67.13 24.17 41.92
C GLU A 324 66.19 24.99 42.82
N GLU A 325 66.08 26.30 42.55
CA GLU A 325 65.29 27.24 43.33
C GLU A 325 63.77 27.03 43.21
N ILE A 326 63.29 26.40 42.14
CA ILE A 326 61.86 26.19 41.86
C ILE A 326 61.44 24.71 41.96
N ALA A 327 62.39 23.80 42.22
CA ALA A 327 62.15 22.36 42.17
C ALA A 327 61.14 21.85 43.21
N ALA A 328 61.13 22.45 44.40
CA ALA A 328 60.18 22.08 45.47
C ALA A 328 58.74 22.45 45.08
N ASP A 329 58.53 23.70 44.63
CA ASP A 329 57.21 24.19 44.23
C ASP A 329 56.70 23.46 42.98
N TYR A 330 57.57 23.19 42.01
CA TYR A 330 57.23 22.41 40.82
C TYR A 330 56.80 20.98 41.16
N THR A 331 57.52 20.32 42.05
CA THR A 331 57.20 18.95 42.50
C THR A 331 55.79 18.87 43.08
N VAL A 332 55.41 19.82 43.95
CA VAL A 332 54.07 19.86 44.54
C VAL A 332 52.99 20.09 43.49
N ALA A 333 53.24 20.98 42.53
CA ALA A 333 52.30 21.25 41.44
C ALA A 333 52.11 20.02 40.53
N PHE A 334 53.20 19.34 40.18
CA PHE A 334 53.20 18.12 39.37
C PHE A 334 52.44 16.99 40.07
N ASP A 335 52.77 16.70 41.33
CA ASP A 335 52.14 15.61 42.09
C ASP A 335 50.64 15.81 42.25
N ARG A 336 50.18 17.05 42.42
CA ARG A 336 48.75 17.36 42.49
C ARG A 336 48.03 16.97 41.20
N GLN A 337 48.60 17.31 40.04
CA GLN A 337 48.00 16.98 38.74
C GLN A 337 48.10 15.49 38.42
N ALA A 338 49.26 14.87 38.67
CA ALA A 338 49.48 13.45 38.47
C ALA A 338 48.53 12.59 39.32
N ASN A 339 48.36 12.91 40.60
CA ASN A 339 47.44 12.19 41.49
C ASN A 339 45.98 12.33 41.06
N SER A 340 45.58 13.51 40.55
CA SER A 340 44.24 13.71 39.98
C SER A 340 44.01 12.84 38.74
N ALA A 341 45.00 12.74 37.85
CA ALA A 341 44.95 11.88 36.67
C ALA A 341 44.83 10.39 37.04
N VAL A 342 45.66 9.90 37.97
CA VAL A 342 45.58 8.52 38.46
C VAL A 342 44.24 8.22 39.14
N GLY A 343 43.71 9.16 39.93
CA GLY A 343 42.40 9.03 40.58
C GLY A 343 41.25 8.85 39.59
N ARG A 344 41.24 9.61 38.48
CA ARG A 344 40.25 9.45 37.41
C ARG A 344 40.35 8.09 36.72
N ALA A 345 41.56 7.67 36.35
CA ALA A 345 41.78 6.37 35.70
C ALA A 345 41.32 5.18 36.57
N LYS A 346 41.56 5.24 37.89
CA LYS A 346 41.08 4.21 38.84
C LYS A 346 39.54 4.17 38.91
N ALA A 347 38.87 5.32 38.92
CA ALA A 347 37.40 5.39 38.93
C ALA A 347 36.80 4.85 37.62
N GLU A 348 37.35 5.24 36.46
CA GLU A 348 36.91 4.77 35.14
C GLU A 348 37.16 3.25 34.94
N ALA A 349 38.24 2.71 35.50
CA ALA A 349 38.50 1.27 35.50
C ALA A 349 37.49 0.49 36.35
N ALA A 350 37.12 1.01 37.53
CA ALA A 350 36.11 0.39 38.39
C ALA A 350 34.73 0.37 37.71
N GLN A 351 34.33 1.47 37.08
CA GLN A 351 33.06 1.55 36.34
C GLN A 351 33.00 0.54 35.19
N ARG A 352 34.07 0.39 34.40
CA ARG A 352 34.12 -0.59 33.30
C ARG A 352 34.02 -2.04 33.79
N ALA A 353 34.58 -2.35 34.95
CA ALA A 353 34.44 -3.68 35.56
C ALA A 353 32.98 -3.96 35.94
N GLU A 354 32.29 -3.00 36.57
CA GLU A 354 30.87 -3.11 36.93
C GLU A 354 29.98 -3.27 35.68
N GLU A 355 30.24 -2.51 34.62
CA GLU A 355 29.52 -2.61 33.34
C GLU A 355 29.74 -3.98 32.67
N ALA A 356 30.95 -4.52 32.71
CA ALA A 356 31.27 -5.84 32.17
C ALA A 356 30.56 -6.97 32.94
N ASP A 357 30.52 -6.89 34.27
CA ASP A 357 29.82 -7.87 35.12
C ASP A 357 28.31 -7.85 34.85
N ARG A 358 27.73 -6.66 34.67
CA ARG A 358 26.31 -6.49 34.33
C ARG A 358 25.98 -7.01 32.93
N ALA A 359 26.84 -6.78 31.94
CA ALA A 359 26.68 -7.34 30.61
C ALA A 359 26.72 -8.87 30.64
N ALA A 360 27.70 -9.47 31.33
CA ALA A 360 27.83 -10.92 31.46
C ALA A 360 26.69 -11.57 32.26
N PHE A 361 26.03 -10.83 33.15
CA PHE A 361 24.78 -11.26 33.79
C PHE A 361 23.63 -11.31 32.78
N ASN A 362 23.42 -10.23 32.01
CA ASN A 362 22.32 -10.15 31.05
C ASN A 362 22.43 -11.20 29.94
N ASP A 363 23.64 -11.47 29.42
CA ASP A 363 23.85 -12.48 28.37
C ASP A 363 23.43 -13.88 28.84
N ARG A 364 23.83 -14.28 30.05
CA ARG A 364 23.48 -15.58 30.63
C ARG A 364 22.00 -15.69 30.95
N LEU A 365 21.39 -14.61 31.44
CA LEU A 365 19.95 -14.55 31.67
C LEU A 365 19.19 -14.75 30.35
N GLY A 366 19.63 -14.09 29.28
CA GLY A 366 19.03 -14.23 27.95
C GLY A 366 19.05 -15.67 27.44
N ILE A 367 20.18 -16.37 27.60
CA ILE A 367 20.31 -17.79 27.21
C ILE A 367 19.32 -18.67 28.00
N ALA A 368 19.26 -18.52 29.32
CA ALA A 368 18.39 -19.33 30.17
C ALA A 368 16.89 -19.08 29.88
N GLU A 369 16.50 -17.84 29.63
CA GLU A 369 15.13 -17.48 29.22
C GLU A 369 14.78 -18.02 27.83
N GLU A 370 15.73 -18.01 26.89
CA GLU A 370 15.54 -18.57 25.56
C GLU A 370 15.36 -20.09 25.60
N ASP A 371 16.19 -20.79 26.38
CA ASP A 371 16.08 -22.25 26.55
C ASP A 371 14.75 -22.65 27.20
N LYS A 372 14.30 -21.91 28.23
CA LYS A 372 12.97 -22.10 28.83
C LYS A 372 11.85 -21.88 27.82
N SER A 373 11.96 -20.84 26.98
CA SER A 373 10.97 -20.53 25.95
C SER A 373 10.90 -21.62 24.87
N ARG A 374 12.04 -22.15 24.44
CA ARG A 374 12.10 -23.28 23.49
C ARG A 374 11.50 -24.55 24.10
N LEU A 375 11.80 -24.82 25.37
CA LEU A 375 11.22 -25.94 26.10
C LEU A 375 9.69 -25.84 26.14
N MET A 376 9.14 -24.67 26.51
CA MET A 376 7.69 -24.43 26.51
C MET A 376 7.06 -24.64 25.13
N ALA A 377 7.72 -24.22 24.05
CA ALA A 377 7.19 -24.37 22.69
C ALA A 377 7.19 -25.83 22.19
N GLY A 378 8.15 -26.65 22.65
CA GLY A 378 8.29 -28.06 22.26
C GLY A 378 7.52 -29.05 23.13
N LEU A 379 7.07 -28.63 24.31
CA LEU A 379 6.38 -29.50 25.26
C LEU A 379 4.94 -29.81 24.83
N ASP A 380 4.53 -31.06 25.01
CA ASP A 380 3.10 -31.35 25.15
C ASP A 380 2.66 -30.93 26.56
N VAL A 381 2.10 -29.73 26.64
CA VAL A 381 1.66 -29.11 27.90
C VAL A 381 0.48 -29.80 28.57
N THR A 382 -0.07 -30.86 27.95
CA THR A 382 -1.14 -31.69 28.48
C THR A 382 -0.64 -33.01 29.09
N GLU A 383 0.64 -33.36 28.91
CA GLU A 383 1.23 -34.57 29.49
C GLU A 383 1.62 -34.39 30.98
N ASP A 384 1.53 -35.48 31.74
CA ASP A 384 2.00 -35.54 33.13
C ASP A 384 3.53 -35.30 33.18
N GLY A 385 4.00 -34.46 34.10
CA GLY A 385 5.43 -34.12 34.22
C GLY A 385 5.85 -32.86 33.43
N ALA A 386 4.95 -32.29 32.62
CA ALA A 386 5.23 -31.16 31.76
C ALA A 386 5.59 -29.88 32.53
N LEU A 387 4.86 -29.63 33.62
CA LEU A 387 5.05 -28.49 34.49
C LEU A 387 6.38 -28.60 35.27
N GLU A 388 6.74 -29.80 35.74
CA GLU A 388 8.00 -30.04 36.45
C GLU A 388 9.23 -29.69 35.60
N GLN A 389 9.21 -30.01 34.31
CA GLN A 389 10.32 -29.67 33.40
C GLN A 389 10.50 -28.15 33.26
N LEU A 390 9.40 -27.40 33.15
CA LEU A 390 9.44 -25.94 33.09
C LEU A 390 9.87 -25.31 34.42
N LEU A 391 9.42 -25.87 35.54
CA LEU A 391 9.84 -25.44 36.87
C LEU A 391 11.35 -25.68 37.10
N SER A 392 11.91 -26.77 36.56
CA SER A 392 13.35 -27.02 36.59
C SER A 392 14.14 -25.99 35.78
N ALA A 393 13.68 -25.62 34.57
CA ALA A 393 14.31 -24.55 33.80
C ALA A 393 14.19 -23.18 34.50
N GLN A 394 13.06 -22.91 35.16
CA GLN A 394 12.85 -21.70 35.96
C GLN A 394 13.78 -21.64 37.18
N ALA A 395 14.12 -22.77 37.81
CA ALA A 395 15.06 -22.80 38.93
C ALA A 395 16.47 -22.30 38.53
N THR A 396 16.94 -22.64 37.33
CA THR A 396 18.23 -22.14 36.81
C THR A 396 18.25 -20.61 36.67
N ILE A 397 17.13 -20.01 36.28
CA ILE A 397 16.98 -18.54 36.18
C ILE A 397 16.97 -17.92 37.57
N ASP A 398 16.29 -18.56 38.52
CA ASP A 398 16.23 -18.10 39.91
C ASP A 398 17.62 -18.12 40.56
N ASP A 399 18.41 -19.18 40.36
CA ASP A 399 19.79 -19.30 40.84
C ASP A 399 20.69 -18.21 40.25
N HIS A 400 20.47 -17.84 38.98
CA HIS A 400 21.22 -16.77 38.32
C HIS A 400 20.92 -15.38 38.92
N TYR A 401 19.66 -15.12 39.28
CA TYR A 401 19.28 -13.90 40.01
C TYR A 401 19.84 -13.87 41.43
N ASP A 402 19.85 -15.01 42.13
CA ASP A 402 20.43 -15.10 43.49
C ASP A 402 21.94 -14.87 43.45
N SER A 403 22.66 -15.47 42.50
CA SER A 403 24.08 -15.22 42.26
C SER A 403 24.39 -13.75 41.93
N ALA A 404 23.48 -13.05 41.25
CA ALA A 404 23.66 -11.64 40.92
C ALA A 404 23.47 -10.73 42.15
N ALA A 405 22.55 -11.09 43.05
CA ALA A 405 22.35 -10.40 44.31
C ALA A 405 23.55 -10.60 45.26
N GLU A 406 24.08 -11.82 45.37
CA GLU A 406 25.26 -12.12 46.18
C GLU A 406 26.52 -11.36 45.72
N ARG A 407 26.69 -11.20 44.41
CA ARG A 407 27.81 -10.47 43.81
C ARG A 407 27.63 -8.95 43.81
N GLY A 408 26.51 -8.43 44.31
CA GLY A 408 26.22 -7.00 44.34
C GLY A 408 25.91 -6.37 42.98
N ILE A 409 25.68 -7.18 41.94
CA ILE A 409 25.29 -6.71 40.59
C ILE A 409 23.86 -6.13 40.62
N MET A 410 23.01 -6.61 41.54
CA MET A 410 21.69 -6.06 41.81
C MET A 410 21.31 -6.18 43.28
N SER A 411 20.31 -5.42 43.71
CA SER A 411 19.76 -5.55 45.07
C SER A 411 18.97 -6.85 45.24
N ALA A 412 18.95 -7.38 46.47
CA ALA A 412 18.15 -8.57 46.81
C ALA A 412 16.65 -8.38 46.53
N ASP A 413 16.10 -7.19 46.75
CA ASP A 413 14.71 -6.88 46.41
C ASP A 413 14.45 -6.87 44.90
N ALA A 414 15.40 -6.36 44.11
CA ALA A 414 15.29 -6.39 42.65
C ALA A 414 15.33 -7.83 42.11
N ALA A 415 16.23 -8.68 42.65
CA ALA A 415 16.30 -10.09 42.32
C ALA A 415 14.99 -10.81 42.67
N ARG A 416 14.46 -10.61 43.88
CA ARG A 416 13.18 -11.18 44.32
C ARG A 416 12.03 -10.81 43.38
N GLN A 417 11.86 -9.52 43.07
CA GLN A 417 10.80 -9.07 42.17
C GLN A 417 10.97 -9.62 40.74
N ALA A 418 12.20 -9.79 40.27
CA ALA A 418 12.47 -10.36 38.95
C ALA A 418 12.11 -11.87 38.90
N LYS A 419 12.47 -12.64 39.92
CA LYS A 419 12.06 -14.04 40.07
C LYS A 419 10.54 -14.20 40.14
N GLU A 420 9.87 -13.39 40.95
CA GLU A 420 8.40 -13.37 41.05
C GLU A 420 7.76 -13.08 39.68
N ARG A 421 8.29 -12.13 38.90
CA ARG A 421 7.81 -11.89 37.52
C ARG A 421 8.04 -13.10 36.61
N SER A 422 9.27 -13.62 36.55
CA SER A 422 9.63 -14.75 35.68
C SER A 422 8.79 -16.00 35.96
N ARG A 423 8.55 -16.32 37.24
CA ARG A 423 7.70 -17.45 37.64
C ARG A 423 6.25 -17.24 37.20
N ARG A 424 5.68 -16.06 37.44
CA ARG A 424 4.32 -15.72 37.00
C ARG A 424 4.16 -15.83 35.48
N ASP A 425 5.12 -15.32 34.71
CA ASP A 425 5.09 -15.40 33.25
C ASP A 425 5.16 -16.85 32.76
N THR A 426 6.01 -17.67 33.38
CA THR A 426 6.13 -19.10 33.08
C THR A 426 4.84 -19.86 33.36
N MET A 427 4.24 -19.67 34.55
CA MET A 427 2.97 -20.31 34.90
C MET A 427 1.84 -19.85 33.97
N THR A 428 1.79 -18.55 33.70
CA THR A 428 0.77 -17.99 32.81
C THR A 428 0.88 -18.53 31.40
N GLY A 429 2.09 -18.62 30.86
CA GLY A 429 2.34 -19.22 29.54
C GLY A 429 1.90 -20.68 29.47
N PHE A 430 2.23 -21.47 30.50
CA PHE A 430 1.91 -22.90 30.57
C PHE A 430 0.40 -23.15 30.52
N TYR A 431 -0.36 -22.59 31.47
CA TYR A 431 -1.81 -22.82 31.52
C TYR A 431 -2.57 -22.19 30.36
N VAL A 432 -2.13 -21.03 29.84
CA VAL A 432 -2.75 -20.45 28.64
C VAL A 432 -2.48 -21.30 27.39
N SER A 433 -1.29 -21.91 27.29
CA SER A 433 -0.93 -22.78 26.16
C SER A 433 -1.78 -24.06 26.09
N GLN A 434 -2.22 -24.61 27.23
CA GLN A 434 -3.15 -25.73 27.29
C GLN A 434 -4.48 -25.41 26.58
N GLY A 435 -4.93 -24.15 26.66
CA GLY A 435 -6.14 -23.69 25.98
C GLY A 435 -5.97 -23.42 24.48
N MET A 436 -4.75 -23.24 23.96
CA MET A 436 -4.55 -22.76 22.58
C MET A 436 -5.03 -23.72 21.49
N LYS A 437 -5.06 -25.02 21.78
CA LYS A 437 -5.52 -26.06 20.84
C LYS A 437 -6.97 -26.50 21.08
N LEU A 438 -7.63 -25.95 22.11
CA LEU A 438 -8.94 -26.39 22.52
C LEU A 438 -10.08 -25.60 21.81
N PRO A 439 -11.23 -26.25 21.56
CA PRO A 439 -12.50 -25.57 21.29
C PRO A 439 -12.90 -24.58 22.38
N ALA A 440 -13.78 -23.63 22.07
CA ALA A 440 -14.20 -22.61 23.03
C ALA A 440 -14.84 -23.18 24.30
N ASP A 441 -15.66 -24.22 24.18
CA ASP A 441 -16.32 -24.84 25.34
C ASP A 441 -15.30 -25.60 26.22
N ASP A 442 -14.30 -26.23 25.61
CA ASP A 442 -13.22 -26.90 26.32
C ASP A 442 -12.26 -25.90 26.99
N ILE A 443 -12.05 -24.71 26.41
CA ILE A 443 -11.34 -23.60 27.08
C ILE A 443 -12.13 -23.12 28.30
N ALA A 444 -13.46 -23.05 28.22
CA ALA A 444 -14.30 -22.68 29.35
C ALA A 444 -14.22 -23.74 30.47
N ALA A 445 -14.27 -25.02 30.12
CA ALA A 445 -14.09 -26.12 31.06
C ALA A 445 -12.70 -26.11 31.70
N LEU A 446 -11.64 -25.91 30.93
CA LEU A 446 -10.26 -25.75 31.42
C LEU A 446 -10.16 -24.59 32.43
N ARG A 447 -10.79 -23.46 32.12
CA ARG A 447 -10.80 -22.29 32.99
C ARG A 447 -11.53 -22.57 34.31
N ASP A 448 -12.67 -23.27 34.28
CA ASP A 448 -13.39 -23.68 35.49
C ASP A 448 -12.60 -24.70 36.31
N GLN A 449 -11.88 -25.61 35.66
CA GLN A 449 -10.94 -26.53 36.32
C GLN A 449 -9.82 -25.76 37.04
N ILE A 450 -9.13 -24.84 36.36
CA ILE A 450 -8.06 -24.01 36.95
C ILE A 450 -8.58 -23.19 38.13
N ARG A 451 -9.81 -22.67 38.08
CA ARG A 451 -10.44 -21.97 39.21
C ARG A 451 -10.65 -22.88 40.41
N SER A 452 -11.11 -24.10 40.17
CA SER A 452 -11.28 -25.12 41.21
C SER A 452 -9.93 -25.47 41.85
N ASP A 453 -8.93 -25.77 41.03
CA ASP A 453 -7.59 -26.17 41.49
C ASP A 453 -6.91 -25.03 42.27
N TYR A 454 -7.06 -23.78 41.83
CA TYR A 454 -6.56 -22.61 42.57
C TYR A 454 -7.23 -22.47 43.94
N ALA A 455 -8.55 -22.67 44.02
CA ALA A 455 -9.30 -22.58 45.26
C ALA A 455 -8.96 -23.71 46.25
N ALA A 456 -8.59 -24.89 45.73
CA ALA A 456 -8.11 -26.03 46.52
C ALA A 456 -6.65 -25.89 46.97
N GLY A 457 -5.87 -25.01 46.34
CA GLY A 457 -4.43 -24.86 46.58
C GLY A 457 -3.56 -25.84 45.77
N ASP A 458 -4.14 -26.46 44.74
CA ASP A 458 -3.54 -27.53 43.94
C ASP A 458 -2.86 -26.99 42.66
N LEU A 459 -2.50 -25.70 42.62
CA LEU A 459 -1.72 -25.09 41.53
C LEU A 459 -0.32 -24.68 42.00
N PRO A 460 0.69 -25.56 41.89
CA PRO A 460 2.05 -25.27 42.30
C PRO A 460 2.61 -24.04 41.59
N GLY A 461 3.15 -23.09 42.36
CA GLY A 461 3.83 -21.90 41.82
C GLY A 461 2.93 -20.79 41.27
N VAL A 462 1.60 -20.92 41.37
CA VAL A 462 0.64 -19.90 40.92
C VAL A 462 0.22 -19.02 42.10
N ASP A 463 0.66 -17.76 42.10
CA ASP A 463 0.19 -16.75 43.06
C ASP A 463 -1.11 -16.07 42.61
N ARG A 464 -1.65 -15.17 43.46
CA ARG A 464 -2.89 -14.43 43.17
C ARG A 464 -2.84 -13.62 41.87
N HIS A 465 -1.68 -13.08 41.51
CA HIS A 465 -1.52 -12.28 40.30
C HIS A 465 -1.44 -13.18 39.06
N ALA A 466 -0.65 -14.25 39.10
CA ALA A 466 -0.60 -15.24 38.03
C ALA A 466 -1.97 -15.86 37.77
N PHE A 467 -2.72 -16.22 38.81
CA PHE A 467 -4.07 -16.75 38.66
C PHE A 467 -4.99 -15.76 37.93
N ALA A 468 -4.99 -14.49 38.34
CA ALA A 468 -5.80 -13.46 37.69
C ALA A 468 -5.44 -13.28 36.21
N ASP A 469 -4.14 -13.34 35.88
CA ASP A 469 -3.66 -13.23 34.50
C ASP A 469 -4.02 -14.45 33.65
N ILE A 470 -3.91 -15.67 34.21
CA ILE A 470 -4.33 -16.93 33.57
C ILE A 470 -5.83 -16.88 33.26
N ASP A 471 -6.66 -16.59 34.27
CA ASP A 471 -8.13 -16.54 34.13
C ASP A 471 -8.54 -15.53 33.06
N ALA A 472 -7.95 -14.32 33.09
CA ALA A 472 -8.24 -13.26 32.13
C ALA A 472 -7.80 -13.61 30.70
N LYS A 473 -6.61 -14.20 30.52
CA LYS A 473 -6.10 -14.60 29.21
C LYS A 473 -6.88 -15.76 28.62
N LEU A 474 -7.24 -16.79 29.40
CA LEU A 474 -8.12 -17.87 28.97
C LEU A 474 -9.52 -17.37 28.61
N ALA A 475 -10.11 -16.46 29.41
CA ALA A 475 -11.39 -15.83 29.08
C ALA A 475 -11.35 -15.02 27.78
N LYS A 476 -10.21 -14.38 27.49
CA LYS A 476 -10.00 -13.68 26.22
C LYS A 476 -9.88 -14.70 25.06
N LEU A 477 -9.08 -15.74 25.24
CA LEU A 477 -8.89 -16.80 24.25
C LEU A 477 -10.22 -17.47 23.87
N GLU A 478 -11.05 -17.80 24.86
CA GLU A 478 -12.40 -18.32 24.69
C GLU A 478 -13.26 -17.38 23.81
N ARG A 479 -13.33 -16.09 24.18
CA ARG A 479 -14.11 -15.08 23.43
C ARG A 479 -13.61 -14.91 21.99
N ASP A 480 -12.30 -14.90 21.79
CA ASP A 480 -11.69 -14.79 20.46
C ASP A 480 -12.05 -16.02 19.62
N ARG A 481 -12.02 -17.22 20.21
CA ARG A 481 -12.43 -18.48 19.55
C ARG A 481 -13.90 -18.46 19.16
N ARG A 482 -14.81 -18.15 20.09
CA ARG A 482 -16.25 -18.01 19.81
C ARG A 482 -16.54 -16.98 18.72
N THR A 483 -15.76 -15.90 18.67
CA THR A 483 -15.91 -14.86 17.63
C THR A 483 -15.50 -15.40 16.25
N LYS A 484 -14.37 -16.10 16.16
CA LYS A 484 -13.94 -16.77 14.92
C LYS A 484 -14.96 -17.80 14.46
N ASP A 485 -15.46 -18.62 15.36
CA ASP A 485 -16.46 -19.64 15.05
C ASP A 485 -17.73 -19.00 14.49
N LYS A 486 -18.25 -17.93 15.11
CA LYS A 486 -19.38 -17.15 14.57
C LYS A 486 -19.11 -16.58 13.18
N GLN A 487 -17.89 -16.13 12.91
CA GLN A 487 -17.50 -15.61 11.59
C GLN A 487 -17.50 -16.73 10.54
N ILE A 488 -16.99 -17.92 10.89
CA ILE A 488 -17.00 -19.12 10.04
C ILE A 488 -18.45 -19.52 9.74
N SER A 489 -19.29 -19.68 10.77
CA SER A 489 -20.72 -20.02 10.61
C SER A 489 -21.45 -19.02 9.71
N LYS A 490 -21.19 -17.71 9.89
CA LYS A 490 -21.79 -16.65 9.07
C LYS A 490 -21.33 -16.73 7.61
N ARG A 491 -20.05 -17.03 7.36
CA ARG A 491 -19.51 -17.23 6.00
C ARG A 491 -20.15 -18.44 5.35
N LEU A 492 -20.17 -19.59 6.01
CA LEU A 492 -20.73 -20.84 5.49
C LEU A 492 -22.22 -20.72 5.16
N ARG A 493 -23.00 -19.99 5.98
CA ARG A 493 -24.40 -19.69 5.66
C ARG A 493 -24.55 -18.90 4.36
N ARG A 494 -23.67 -17.92 4.11
CA ARG A 494 -23.67 -17.14 2.87
C ARG A 494 -23.25 -17.98 1.67
N GLU A 495 -22.23 -18.82 1.82
CA GLU A 495 -21.81 -19.75 0.77
C GLU A 495 -22.93 -20.72 0.41
N GLY A 496 -23.63 -21.30 1.40
CA GLY A 496 -24.82 -22.11 1.18
C GLY A 496 -25.96 -21.36 0.46
N ASP A 497 -26.19 -20.09 0.82
CA ASP A 497 -27.13 -19.22 0.12
C ASP A 497 -26.76 -18.98 -1.34
N ASP A 498 -25.48 -18.72 -1.59
CA ASP A 498 -24.98 -18.37 -2.91
C ASP A 498 -24.94 -19.61 -3.83
N LEU A 499 -24.66 -20.79 -3.28
CA LEU A 499 -24.85 -22.08 -3.96
C LEU A 499 -26.31 -22.25 -4.43
N ALA A 500 -27.28 -22.06 -3.54
CA ALA A 500 -28.69 -22.19 -3.88
C ALA A 500 -29.15 -21.14 -4.92
N LYS A 501 -28.72 -19.88 -4.80
CA LYS A 501 -29.06 -18.82 -5.76
C LYS A 501 -28.50 -19.11 -7.15
N ARG A 502 -27.22 -19.51 -7.25
CA ARG A 502 -26.57 -19.85 -8.51
C ARG A 502 -27.23 -21.06 -9.17
N HIS A 503 -27.53 -22.08 -8.38
CA HIS A 503 -28.28 -23.25 -8.85
C HIS A 503 -29.63 -22.83 -9.44
N ALA A 504 -30.38 -21.98 -8.74
CA ALA A 504 -31.70 -21.51 -9.19
C ALA A 504 -31.70 -20.81 -10.54
N VAL A 505 -30.60 -20.13 -10.92
CA VAL A 505 -30.47 -19.45 -12.22
C VAL A 505 -29.81 -20.32 -13.31
N GLY A 506 -29.41 -21.54 -12.97
CA GLY A 506 -28.85 -22.54 -13.90
C GLY A 506 -27.35 -22.62 -14.00
N GLU A 507 -26.64 -22.01 -13.06
CA GLU A 507 -25.20 -22.21 -12.94
C GLU A 507 -24.91 -23.58 -12.33
N THR A 508 -23.98 -24.32 -12.96
CA THR A 508 -23.50 -25.59 -12.43
C THR A 508 -22.52 -25.33 -11.28
N THR A 509 -22.77 -25.93 -10.12
CA THR A 509 -21.79 -25.95 -9.04
C THR A 509 -20.78 -27.07 -9.28
N GLY A 510 -19.48 -26.76 -9.25
CA GLY A 510 -18.42 -27.75 -9.43
C GLY A 510 -18.38 -28.78 -8.29
N ALA A 511 -18.03 -30.03 -8.61
CA ALA A 511 -17.89 -31.09 -7.60
C ALA A 511 -16.85 -30.72 -6.51
N ASP A 512 -15.76 -30.06 -6.90
CA ASP A 512 -14.70 -29.62 -6.00
C ASP A 512 -15.17 -28.54 -5.03
N GLU A 513 -16.03 -27.63 -5.50
CA GLU A 513 -16.61 -26.56 -4.67
C GLU A 513 -17.54 -27.15 -3.59
N LEU A 514 -18.39 -28.11 -3.96
CA LEU A 514 -19.25 -28.81 -3.01
C LEU A 514 -18.43 -29.62 -2.00
N ALA A 515 -17.35 -30.28 -2.44
CA ALA A 515 -16.47 -31.02 -1.56
C ALA A 515 -15.75 -30.10 -0.55
N ALA A 516 -15.27 -28.94 -1.00
CA ALA A 516 -14.66 -27.93 -0.14
C ALA A 516 -15.67 -27.39 0.89
N PHE A 517 -16.88 -27.05 0.44
CA PHE A 517 -17.94 -26.58 1.33
C PHE A 517 -18.31 -27.63 2.39
N GLN A 518 -18.45 -28.91 2.00
CA GLN A 518 -18.71 -30.01 2.94
C GLN A 518 -17.58 -30.20 3.96
N PHE A 519 -16.32 -30.08 3.52
CA PHE A 519 -15.16 -30.18 4.40
C PHE A 519 -15.11 -29.04 5.44
N GLU A 520 -15.47 -27.82 5.06
CA GLU A 520 -15.55 -26.69 6.01
C GLU A 520 -16.73 -26.83 6.98
N LEU A 521 -17.88 -27.31 6.51
CA LEU A 521 -19.02 -27.61 7.38
C LEU A 521 -18.65 -28.64 8.45
N ALA A 522 -17.86 -29.66 8.12
CA ALA A 522 -17.43 -30.67 9.10
C ALA A 522 -16.56 -30.09 10.24
N GLN A 523 -15.93 -28.94 10.03
CA GLN A 523 -15.07 -28.27 11.03
C GLN A 523 -15.79 -27.16 11.81
N ALA A 524 -16.98 -26.73 11.37
CA ALA A 524 -17.74 -25.67 12.01
C ALA A 524 -18.64 -26.21 13.13
N PRO A 525 -18.78 -25.50 14.26
CA PRO A 525 -19.56 -26.00 15.40
C PRO A 525 -21.05 -26.19 15.10
N ASP A 526 -21.63 -25.39 14.20
CA ASP A 526 -23.02 -25.51 13.73
C ASP A 526 -23.12 -25.99 12.27
N GLY A 527 -22.04 -26.58 11.73
CA GLY A 527 -21.95 -26.93 10.31
C GLY A 527 -23.00 -27.96 9.85
N SER A 528 -23.43 -28.88 10.73
CA SER A 528 -24.52 -29.83 10.40
C SER A 528 -25.84 -29.11 10.06
N GLU A 529 -26.25 -28.11 10.87
CA GLU A 529 -27.48 -27.37 10.61
C GLU A 529 -27.33 -26.44 9.40
N ILE A 530 -26.17 -25.79 9.25
CA ILE A 530 -25.88 -24.95 8.06
C ILE A 530 -25.98 -25.80 6.79
N GLY A 531 -25.39 -27.00 6.78
CA GLY A 531 -25.45 -27.92 5.65
C GLY A 531 -26.88 -28.37 5.34
N ARG A 532 -27.66 -28.77 6.35
CA ARG A 532 -29.08 -29.14 6.18
C ARG A 532 -29.92 -27.97 5.63
N SER A 533 -29.71 -26.76 6.12
CA SER A 533 -30.34 -25.53 5.61
C SER A 533 -29.96 -25.26 4.15
N ALA A 534 -28.67 -25.37 3.80
CA ALA A 534 -28.20 -25.21 2.42
C ALA A 534 -28.83 -26.23 1.47
N LEU A 535 -28.97 -27.50 1.89
CA LEU A 535 -29.63 -28.54 1.11
C LEU A 535 -31.11 -28.24 0.86
N ARG A 536 -31.85 -27.80 1.88
CA ARG A 536 -33.27 -27.38 1.71
C ARG A 536 -33.39 -26.22 0.72
N ARG A 537 -32.49 -25.23 0.79
CA ARG A 537 -32.45 -24.11 -0.15
C ARG A 537 -32.12 -24.54 -1.58
N LEU A 538 -31.22 -25.52 -1.75
CA LEU A 538 -30.93 -26.14 -3.04
C LEU A 538 -32.13 -26.92 -3.59
N GLN A 539 -32.90 -27.59 -2.75
CA GLN A 539 -34.14 -28.25 -3.16
C GLN A 539 -35.19 -27.25 -3.65
N VAL A 540 -35.32 -26.09 -2.99
CA VAL A 540 -36.18 -25.00 -3.48
C VAL A 540 -35.68 -24.47 -4.83
N ALA A 541 -34.37 -24.25 -4.96
CA ALA A 541 -33.76 -23.84 -6.22
C ALA A 541 -34.02 -24.85 -7.35
N GLU A 542 -33.94 -26.15 -7.06
CA GLU A 542 -34.25 -27.20 -8.02
C GLU A 542 -35.73 -27.24 -8.39
N ALA A 543 -36.63 -27.05 -7.42
CA ALA A 543 -38.06 -26.99 -7.68
C ALA A 543 -38.39 -25.85 -8.67
N ILE A 544 -37.84 -24.65 -8.45
CA ILE A 544 -38.01 -23.50 -9.35
C ILE A 544 -37.61 -23.83 -10.81
N ARG A 545 -36.59 -24.66 -11.01
CA ARG A 545 -36.10 -25.03 -12.35
C ARG A 545 -36.96 -26.10 -13.03
N THR A 546 -37.60 -26.95 -12.23
CA THR A 546 -38.15 -28.22 -12.71
C THR A 546 -39.67 -28.26 -12.80
N MET A 547 -40.37 -27.37 -12.08
CA MET A 547 -41.85 -27.37 -12.05
C MET A 547 -42.43 -25.97 -12.30
N PRO A 548 -43.74 -25.87 -12.64
CA PRO A 548 -44.43 -24.60 -12.76
C PRO A 548 -44.31 -23.74 -11.50
N LEU A 549 -44.26 -22.41 -11.66
CA LEU A 549 -43.99 -21.50 -10.56
C LEU A 549 -45.02 -21.62 -9.43
N SER A 550 -46.29 -21.81 -9.76
CA SER A 550 -47.37 -22.01 -8.78
C SER A 550 -47.21 -23.30 -7.98
N ASP A 551 -46.59 -24.32 -8.56
CA ASP A 551 -46.36 -25.60 -7.91
C ASP A 551 -45.13 -25.51 -6.99
N ALA A 552 -44.08 -24.80 -7.41
CA ALA A 552 -42.94 -24.49 -6.55
C ALA A 552 -43.37 -23.65 -5.33
N GLU A 553 -44.25 -22.65 -5.51
CA GLU A 553 -44.85 -21.87 -4.42
C GLU A 553 -45.63 -22.76 -3.44
N ARG A 554 -46.42 -23.71 -3.96
CA ARG A 554 -47.22 -24.63 -3.14
C ARG A 554 -46.36 -25.65 -2.39
N ALA A 555 -45.30 -26.15 -3.02
CA ALA A 555 -44.38 -27.12 -2.44
C ALA A 555 -43.42 -26.51 -1.41
N LEU A 556 -43.18 -25.19 -1.47
CA LEU A 556 -42.18 -24.51 -0.65
C LEU A 556 -42.23 -24.87 0.85
N PRO A 557 -43.38 -24.84 1.56
CA PRO A 557 -43.43 -25.19 2.98
C PRO A 557 -42.97 -26.62 3.29
N GLU A 558 -43.20 -27.55 2.35
CA GLU A 558 -42.78 -28.95 2.47
C GLU A 558 -41.28 -29.12 2.21
N LEU A 559 -40.74 -28.45 1.20
CA LEU A 559 -39.32 -28.50 0.82
C LEU A 559 -38.39 -27.99 1.92
N VAL A 560 -38.88 -27.07 2.77
CA VAL A 560 -38.09 -26.42 3.82
C VAL A 560 -38.39 -26.96 5.22
N ARG A 561 -38.99 -28.15 5.34
CA ARG A 561 -39.25 -28.77 6.65
C ARG A 561 -37.95 -29.12 7.37
N ASP A 562 -37.89 -28.76 8.65
CA ASP A 562 -36.84 -29.19 9.57
C ASP A 562 -37.15 -30.56 10.18
N GLU A 563 -36.27 -31.04 11.05
CA GLU A 563 -36.39 -32.33 11.73
C GLU A 563 -37.63 -32.45 12.63
N SER A 564 -38.24 -31.33 13.02
CA SER A 564 -39.49 -31.31 13.79
C SER A 564 -40.73 -31.47 12.89
N GLY A 565 -40.54 -31.55 11.57
CA GLY A 565 -41.61 -31.62 10.58
C GLY A 565 -42.28 -30.28 10.31
N ARG A 566 -41.73 -29.17 10.80
CA ARG A 566 -42.25 -27.81 10.56
C ARG A 566 -41.38 -27.08 9.54
N ALA A 567 -41.98 -26.18 8.76
CA ALA A 567 -41.23 -25.34 7.85
C ALA A 567 -40.25 -24.43 8.62
N ASN A 568 -38.96 -24.53 8.32
CA ASN A 568 -37.96 -23.66 8.91
C ASN A 568 -38.23 -22.20 8.48
N PRO A 569 -38.44 -21.25 9.41
CA PRO A 569 -38.83 -19.89 9.05
C PRO A 569 -37.80 -19.14 8.18
N THR A 570 -36.50 -19.42 8.38
CA THR A 570 -35.42 -18.75 7.65
C THR A 570 -35.33 -19.27 6.22
N ASP A 571 -35.40 -20.60 6.07
CA ASP A 571 -35.38 -21.24 4.74
C ASP A 571 -36.65 -20.93 3.95
N LEU A 572 -37.80 -20.84 4.63
CA LEU A 572 -39.07 -20.40 4.05
C LEU A 572 -38.98 -18.97 3.52
N ALA A 573 -38.40 -18.05 4.29
CA ALA A 573 -38.20 -16.66 3.86
C ALA A 573 -37.26 -16.57 2.66
N PHE A 574 -36.16 -17.34 2.68
CA PHE A 574 -35.23 -17.44 1.55
C PHE A 574 -35.92 -17.97 0.29
N GLY A 575 -36.69 -19.05 0.42
CA GLY A 575 -37.37 -19.66 -0.72
C GLY A 575 -38.44 -18.75 -1.34
N ARG A 576 -39.18 -17.99 -0.52
CA ARG A 576 -40.10 -16.95 -1.02
C ARG A 576 -39.37 -15.88 -1.83
N ASP A 577 -38.25 -15.37 -1.30
CA ASP A 577 -37.45 -14.37 -2.00
C ASP A 577 -36.83 -14.91 -3.30
N LEU A 578 -36.47 -16.20 -3.34
CA LEU A 578 -35.97 -16.85 -4.55
C LEU A 578 -37.06 -16.99 -5.61
N ILE A 579 -38.26 -17.42 -5.21
CA ILE A 579 -39.45 -17.49 -6.08
C ILE A 579 -39.82 -16.10 -6.61
N ASP A 580 -39.88 -15.08 -5.75
CA ASP A 580 -40.23 -13.72 -6.15
C ASP A 580 -39.25 -13.14 -7.18
N ARG A 581 -37.96 -13.48 -7.05
CA ARG A 581 -36.93 -13.12 -8.04
C ARG A 581 -37.16 -13.84 -9.36
N HIS A 582 -37.39 -15.15 -9.32
CA HIS A 582 -37.66 -15.93 -10.53
C HIS A 582 -38.94 -15.47 -11.23
N LYS A 583 -39.98 -15.13 -10.48
CA LYS A 583 -41.23 -14.57 -10.99
C LYS A 583 -41.01 -13.28 -11.78
N LYS A 584 -40.18 -12.37 -11.26
CA LYS A 584 -39.83 -11.11 -11.96
C LYS A 584 -39.07 -11.38 -13.24
N GLU A 585 -38.19 -12.37 -13.22
CA GLU A 585 -37.42 -12.77 -14.39
C GLU A 585 -38.33 -13.36 -15.47
N LEU A 586 -39.18 -14.33 -15.13
CA LEU A 586 -40.18 -14.92 -16.03
C LEU A 586 -41.17 -13.88 -16.59
N ALA A 587 -41.48 -12.84 -15.83
CA ALA A 587 -42.33 -11.74 -16.31
C ALA A 587 -41.63 -10.84 -17.35
N THR A 588 -40.30 -10.95 -17.50
CA THR A 588 -39.49 -10.10 -18.38
C THR A 588 -38.86 -10.89 -19.54
N ASP A 589 -38.40 -12.12 -19.29
CA ASP A 589 -37.71 -12.95 -20.27
C ASP A 589 -37.92 -14.46 -20.01
N PRO A 590 -39.14 -14.98 -20.21
CA PRO A 590 -39.42 -16.40 -20.01
C PRO A 590 -38.69 -17.28 -21.01
N LEU A 591 -38.42 -16.78 -22.23
CA LEU A 591 -37.63 -17.47 -23.25
C LEU A 591 -36.17 -17.65 -22.81
N GLY A 592 -35.52 -16.60 -22.32
CA GLY A 592 -34.15 -16.69 -21.81
C GLY A 592 -34.03 -17.63 -20.61
N VAL A 593 -35.02 -17.63 -19.72
CA VAL A 593 -35.08 -18.58 -18.60
C VAL A 593 -35.22 -20.02 -19.09
N ALA A 594 -36.15 -20.27 -20.02
CA ALA A 594 -36.38 -21.60 -20.59
C ALA A 594 -35.12 -22.14 -21.28
N GLU A 595 -34.43 -21.31 -22.06
CA GLU A 595 -33.17 -21.69 -22.72
C GLU A 595 -32.09 -22.05 -21.70
N ARG A 596 -31.87 -21.21 -20.69
CA ARG A 596 -30.85 -21.49 -19.64
C ARG A 596 -31.13 -22.77 -18.87
N PHE A 597 -32.40 -23.17 -18.76
CA PHE A 597 -32.79 -24.41 -18.10
C PHE A 597 -32.83 -25.60 -19.05
N GLY A 598 -32.53 -25.40 -20.34
CA GLY A 598 -32.58 -26.44 -21.37
C GLY A 598 -34.00 -26.94 -21.64
N ALA A 599 -35.02 -26.13 -21.37
CA ALA A 599 -36.42 -26.46 -21.65
C ALA A 599 -36.81 -26.22 -23.12
N ILE A 600 -36.07 -25.35 -23.81
CA ILE A 600 -36.21 -25.05 -25.24
C ILE A 600 -34.81 -24.97 -25.88
N ASP A 601 -34.76 -25.15 -27.20
CA ASP A 601 -33.56 -24.82 -27.97
C ASP A 601 -33.29 -23.31 -27.95
N PRO A 602 -32.03 -22.87 -28.14
CA PRO A 602 -31.69 -21.46 -28.21
C PRO A 602 -32.52 -20.72 -29.27
N VAL A 603 -33.27 -19.70 -28.84
CA VAL A 603 -34.08 -18.90 -29.77
C VAL A 603 -33.18 -17.89 -30.46
N GLU A 604 -33.11 -17.98 -31.79
CA GLU A 604 -32.37 -17.04 -32.62
C GLU A 604 -32.88 -15.59 -32.41
N PRO A 605 -31.97 -14.59 -32.35
CA PRO A 605 -32.37 -13.19 -32.36
C PRO A 605 -33.21 -12.85 -33.60
N LEU A 606 -34.06 -11.81 -33.50
CA LEU A 606 -34.77 -11.33 -34.68
C LEU A 606 -33.77 -10.86 -35.76
N PRO A 607 -34.08 -11.07 -37.05
CA PRO A 607 -33.21 -10.63 -38.14
C PRO A 607 -33.31 -9.10 -38.28
N PHE A 608 -32.42 -8.36 -37.61
CA PHE A 608 -32.40 -6.89 -37.66
C PHE A 608 -31.69 -6.34 -38.91
N ASP A 609 -30.81 -7.13 -39.54
CA ASP A 609 -30.01 -6.72 -40.70
C ASP A 609 -30.70 -7.10 -42.02
N ALA A 610 -31.42 -6.14 -42.63
CA ALA A 610 -32.12 -6.27 -43.91
C ALA A 610 -32.99 -7.55 -44.07
N PRO A 611 -33.92 -7.82 -43.13
CA PRO A 611 -34.79 -8.99 -43.21
C PRO A 611 -35.70 -8.93 -44.44
N THR A 612 -35.91 -10.07 -45.11
CA THR A 612 -37.10 -10.23 -45.94
C THR A 612 -38.31 -10.56 -45.06
N PRO A 613 -39.55 -10.28 -45.51
CA PRO A 613 -40.75 -10.70 -44.77
C PRO A 613 -40.80 -12.21 -44.49
N ALA A 614 -40.24 -13.03 -45.38
CA ALA A 614 -40.17 -14.47 -45.21
C ALA A 614 -39.18 -14.89 -44.11
N ASP A 615 -38.00 -14.26 -44.06
CA ASP A 615 -37.01 -14.51 -43.01
C ASP A 615 -37.57 -14.11 -41.64
N ALA A 616 -38.24 -12.96 -41.59
CA ALA A 616 -38.92 -12.49 -40.38
C ALA A 616 -40.04 -13.45 -39.94
N ALA A 617 -40.88 -13.92 -40.86
CA ALA A 617 -41.94 -14.87 -40.55
C ALA A 617 -41.37 -16.18 -39.98
N ALA A 618 -40.35 -16.76 -40.62
CA ALA A 618 -39.71 -17.98 -40.13
C ALA A 618 -39.09 -17.82 -38.73
N ALA A 619 -38.52 -16.66 -38.43
CA ALA A 619 -37.99 -16.35 -37.10
C ALA A 619 -39.10 -16.27 -36.04
N PHE A 620 -40.24 -15.66 -36.36
CA PHE A 620 -41.39 -15.59 -35.46
C PHE A 620 -42.08 -16.95 -35.28
N GLU A 621 -42.18 -17.78 -36.32
CA GLU A 621 -42.77 -19.13 -36.22
C GLU A 621 -42.02 -20.01 -35.23
N LYS A 622 -40.69 -20.11 -35.34
CA LYS A 622 -39.86 -20.84 -34.36
C LYS A 622 -40.04 -20.29 -32.95
N ARG A 623 -40.23 -18.98 -32.84
CA ARG A 623 -40.33 -18.29 -31.56
C ARG A 623 -41.68 -18.48 -30.88
N LEU A 624 -42.77 -18.55 -31.64
CA LEU A 624 -44.10 -18.85 -31.12
C LEU A 624 -44.09 -20.20 -30.40
N ASP A 625 -43.54 -21.24 -31.02
CA ASP A 625 -43.42 -22.58 -30.44
C ASP A 625 -42.59 -22.59 -29.14
N ALA A 626 -41.46 -21.89 -29.16
CA ALA A 626 -40.60 -21.73 -27.98
C ALA A 626 -41.29 -20.96 -26.85
N ALA A 627 -42.06 -19.92 -27.17
CA ALA A 627 -42.76 -19.08 -26.20
C ALA A 627 -43.91 -19.84 -25.52
N GLU A 628 -44.68 -20.62 -26.29
CA GLU A 628 -45.73 -21.48 -25.74
C GLU A 628 -45.13 -22.60 -24.87
N THR A 629 -44.03 -23.22 -25.30
CA THR A 629 -43.32 -24.23 -24.50
C THR A 629 -42.80 -23.64 -23.18
N ALA A 630 -42.23 -22.43 -23.22
CA ALA A 630 -41.78 -21.73 -22.01
C ALA A 630 -42.96 -21.36 -21.10
N ALA A 631 -44.06 -20.86 -21.67
CA ALA A 631 -45.28 -20.51 -20.96
C ALA A 631 -45.88 -21.72 -20.23
N GLU A 632 -45.98 -22.86 -20.91
CA GLU A 632 -46.46 -24.11 -20.33
C GLU A 632 -45.52 -24.62 -19.23
N ARG A 633 -44.20 -24.61 -19.49
CA ARG A 633 -43.19 -25.08 -18.53
C ARG A 633 -43.27 -24.34 -17.20
N PHE A 634 -43.46 -23.03 -17.22
CA PHE A 634 -43.42 -22.20 -16.02
C PHE A 634 -44.80 -21.79 -15.49
N GLY A 635 -45.87 -22.02 -16.25
CA GLY A 635 -47.23 -21.59 -15.91
C GLY A 635 -47.40 -20.07 -15.96
N VAL A 636 -46.78 -19.40 -16.94
CA VAL A 636 -46.83 -17.95 -17.13
C VAL A 636 -47.40 -17.60 -18.52
N PRO A 637 -47.94 -16.39 -18.75
CA PRO A 637 -48.33 -15.98 -20.09
C PRO A 637 -47.15 -16.02 -21.07
N ALA A 638 -47.39 -16.46 -22.31
CA ALA A 638 -46.38 -16.43 -23.36
C ALA A 638 -45.95 -14.99 -23.67
N LEU A 639 -44.63 -14.79 -23.71
CA LEU A 639 -43.99 -13.58 -24.21
C LEU A 639 -43.13 -13.95 -25.41
N TYR A 640 -43.29 -13.19 -26.49
CA TYR A 640 -42.78 -13.48 -27.82
C TYR A 640 -41.55 -12.64 -28.18
N PHE A 641 -41.13 -11.72 -27.32
CA PHE A 641 -39.90 -10.97 -27.46
C PHE A 641 -38.98 -11.22 -26.26
N ARG A 642 -37.67 -11.27 -26.54
CA ARG A 642 -36.66 -11.32 -25.48
C ARG A 642 -36.53 -9.95 -24.81
N ALA A 643 -35.98 -9.95 -23.60
CA ALA A 643 -35.67 -8.72 -22.88
C ALA A 643 -34.83 -7.75 -23.75
N GLY A 644 -35.38 -6.57 -24.00
CA GLY A 644 -34.71 -5.49 -24.75
C GLY A 644 -34.89 -5.52 -26.27
N GLU A 645 -35.44 -6.58 -26.87
CA GLU A 645 -35.67 -6.63 -28.33
C GLU A 645 -36.66 -5.55 -28.79
N ALA A 646 -37.71 -5.27 -28.02
CA ALA A 646 -38.64 -4.16 -28.31
C ALA A 646 -37.92 -2.81 -28.43
N LYS A 647 -36.87 -2.60 -27.63
CA LYS A 647 -36.03 -1.39 -27.71
C LYS A 647 -35.10 -1.40 -28.92
N LEU A 648 -34.60 -2.56 -29.34
CA LEU A 648 -33.84 -2.68 -30.59
C LEU A 648 -34.72 -2.38 -31.80
N LEU A 649 -35.97 -2.84 -31.79
CA LEU A 649 -36.96 -2.51 -32.82
C LEU A 649 -37.18 -1.00 -32.94
N ARG A 650 -37.14 -0.24 -31.82
CA ARG A 650 -37.16 1.23 -31.88
C ARG A 650 -36.02 1.80 -32.73
N GLY A 651 -34.81 1.33 -32.46
CA GLY A 651 -33.62 1.75 -33.21
C GLY A 651 -33.71 1.39 -34.69
N LEU A 652 -34.29 0.23 -35.00
CA LEU A 652 -34.53 -0.18 -36.39
C LEU A 652 -35.52 0.77 -37.09
N ILE A 653 -36.65 1.10 -36.46
CA ILE A 653 -37.64 2.06 -37.01
C ILE A 653 -36.97 3.40 -37.35
N ASP A 654 -36.09 3.88 -36.47
CA ASP A 654 -35.44 5.18 -36.65
C ASP A 654 -34.39 5.16 -37.79
N ASN A 655 -33.69 4.03 -37.98
CA ASN A 655 -32.57 3.92 -38.93
C ASN A 655 -32.96 3.32 -40.30
N ASP A 656 -33.77 2.27 -40.31
CA ASP A 656 -34.17 1.50 -41.49
C ASP A 656 -35.67 1.09 -41.42
N PRO A 657 -36.58 1.97 -41.88
CA PRO A 657 -38.02 1.70 -41.83
C PRO A 657 -38.45 0.55 -42.75
N GLU A 658 -37.68 0.23 -43.80
CA GLU A 658 -38.00 -0.88 -44.70
C GLU A 658 -37.73 -2.23 -44.02
N ALA A 659 -36.60 -2.35 -43.32
CA ALA A 659 -36.32 -3.50 -42.46
C ALA A 659 -37.38 -3.66 -41.35
N ALA A 660 -37.80 -2.56 -40.73
CA ALA A 660 -38.88 -2.57 -39.75
C ALA A 660 -40.22 -3.02 -40.37
N MET A 661 -40.55 -2.57 -41.59
CA MET A 661 -41.73 -3.03 -42.32
C MET A 661 -41.69 -4.52 -42.63
N ALA A 662 -40.53 -5.06 -43.02
CA ALA A 662 -40.37 -6.50 -43.25
C ALA A 662 -40.58 -7.31 -41.97
N LEU A 663 -40.09 -6.84 -40.81
CA LEU A 663 -40.38 -7.46 -39.51
C LEU A 663 -41.86 -7.38 -39.14
N ALA A 664 -42.53 -6.26 -39.37
CA ALA A 664 -43.97 -6.12 -39.13
C ALA A 664 -44.77 -7.09 -40.00
N ALA A 665 -44.45 -7.20 -41.29
CA ALA A 665 -45.09 -8.13 -42.21
C ALA A 665 -44.85 -9.60 -41.82
N GLY A 666 -43.61 -9.95 -41.45
CA GLY A 666 -43.28 -11.29 -40.97
C GLY A 666 -44.01 -11.65 -39.67
N MET A 667 -44.08 -10.71 -38.73
CA MET A 667 -44.84 -10.87 -37.48
C MET A 667 -46.33 -11.11 -37.74
N VAL A 668 -46.94 -10.35 -38.66
CA VAL A 668 -48.35 -10.53 -39.02
C VAL A 668 -48.59 -11.86 -39.72
N SER A 669 -47.67 -12.28 -40.61
CA SER A 669 -47.76 -13.55 -41.33
C SER A 669 -47.67 -14.76 -40.39
N ALA A 670 -46.77 -14.71 -39.41
CA ALA A 670 -46.55 -15.82 -38.47
C ALA A 670 -47.51 -15.79 -37.27
N GLY A 671 -47.92 -14.60 -36.83
CA GLY A 671 -48.50 -14.37 -35.50
C GLY A 671 -49.85 -15.03 -35.25
N GLY A 672 -50.65 -15.31 -36.28
CA GLY A 672 -51.95 -15.98 -36.14
C GLY A 672 -52.80 -15.43 -34.97
N ASP A 673 -53.26 -16.31 -34.08
CA ASP A 673 -54.04 -15.95 -32.89
C ASP A 673 -53.21 -15.21 -31.81
N ALA A 674 -51.88 -15.36 -31.82
CA ALA A 674 -50.97 -14.70 -30.89
C ALA A 674 -50.66 -13.25 -31.26
N LEU A 675 -50.93 -12.83 -32.51
CA LEU A 675 -50.60 -11.51 -33.04
C LEU A 675 -51.09 -10.34 -32.15
N PRO A 676 -52.32 -10.34 -31.60
CA PRO A 676 -52.75 -9.25 -30.71
C PRO A 676 -51.91 -9.13 -29.43
N SER A 677 -51.39 -10.24 -28.91
CA SER A 677 -50.49 -10.27 -27.75
C SER A 677 -49.10 -9.77 -28.14
N MET A 678 -48.56 -10.23 -29.27
CA MET A 678 -47.27 -9.77 -29.82
C MET A 678 -47.26 -8.25 -30.03
N LEU A 679 -48.30 -7.70 -30.69
CA LEU A 679 -48.42 -6.27 -30.95
C LEU A 679 -48.51 -5.45 -29.66
N ARG A 680 -49.11 -6.01 -28.60
CA ARG A 680 -49.23 -5.35 -27.29
C ARG A 680 -47.91 -5.38 -26.53
N GLU A 681 -47.14 -6.44 -26.66
CA GLU A 681 -45.85 -6.64 -26.00
C GLU A 681 -44.80 -5.60 -26.43
N LEU A 682 -44.84 -5.15 -27.70
CA LEU A 682 -44.01 -4.06 -28.21
C LEU A 682 -44.12 -2.77 -27.39
N GLY A 683 -45.29 -2.54 -26.76
CA GLY A 683 -45.55 -1.43 -25.86
C GLY A 683 -45.14 -0.07 -26.44
N LYS A 684 -44.63 0.80 -25.56
CA LYS A 684 -44.12 2.14 -25.93
C LYS A 684 -42.79 2.09 -26.70
N ASP A 685 -42.04 1.00 -26.55
CA ASP A 685 -40.68 0.91 -27.09
C ASP A 685 -40.74 0.76 -28.61
N ALA A 686 -41.72 0.01 -29.14
CA ALA A 686 -41.95 -0.14 -30.58
C ALA A 686 -43.42 0.12 -30.99
N GLU A 687 -44.07 1.11 -30.37
CA GLU A 687 -45.46 1.52 -30.67
C GLU A 687 -45.74 1.74 -32.17
N PRO A 688 -44.88 2.44 -32.95
CA PRO A 688 -45.14 2.65 -34.38
C PRO A 688 -45.19 1.34 -35.17
N LEU A 689 -44.37 0.35 -34.78
CA LEU A 689 -44.36 -0.97 -35.38
C LEU A 689 -45.63 -1.76 -35.05
N SER A 690 -46.13 -1.62 -33.82
CA SER A 690 -47.42 -2.17 -33.42
C SER A 690 -48.57 -1.61 -34.28
N HIS A 691 -48.56 -0.30 -34.51
CA HIS A 691 -49.55 0.37 -35.36
C HIS A 691 -49.44 -0.06 -36.83
N ALA A 692 -48.23 -0.13 -37.39
CA ALA A 692 -47.98 -0.60 -38.74
C ALA A 692 -48.43 -2.05 -38.92
N GLY A 693 -48.05 -2.94 -37.99
CA GLY A 693 -48.46 -4.34 -37.97
C GLY A 693 -49.98 -4.50 -37.92
N ALA A 694 -50.69 -3.68 -37.14
CA ALA A 694 -52.15 -3.70 -37.08
C ALA A 694 -52.82 -3.24 -38.39
N ILE A 695 -52.25 -2.28 -39.13
CA ILE A 695 -52.74 -1.89 -40.47
C ILE A 695 -52.55 -3.04 -41.45
N ILE A 696 -51.37 -3.67 -41.44
CA ILE A 696 -51.06 -4.83 -42.31
C ILE A 696 -52.00 -6.01 -41.99
N ALA A 697 -52.23 -6.29 -40.70
CA ALA A 697 -53.12 -7.36 -40.24
C ALA A 697 -54.59 -7.14 -40.65
N ALA A 698 -55.03 -5.88 -40.75
CA ALA A 698 -56.35 -5.54 -41.29
C ALA A 698 -56.44 -5.69 -42.82
N GLY A 699 -55.34 -5.96 -43.53
CA GLY A 699 -55.27 -5.94 -44.99
C GLY A 699 -55.24 -4.53 -45.58
N GLY A 700 -54.81 -3.54 -44.79
CA GLY A 700 -54.71 -2.15 -45.18
C GLY A 700 -53.56 -1.83 -46.12
N ASP A 701 -53.43 -0.55 -46.49
CA ASP A 701 -52.40 -0.09 -47.43
C ASP A 701 -50.99 -0.25 -46.83
N PRO A 702 -50.08 -1.04 -47.43
CA PRO A 702 -48.70 -1.16 -46.96
C PRO A 702 -47.98 0.19 -46.88
N GLU A 703 -48.32 1.13 -47.78
CA GLU A 703 -47.75 2.47 -47.75
C GLU A 703 -48.23 3.27 -46.53
N ALA A 704 -49.48 3.10 -46.10
CA ALA A 704 -49.97 3.70 -44.86
C ALA A 704 -49.22 3.14 -43.64
N ALA A 705 -48.98 1.83 -43.58
CA ALA A 705 -48.18 1.22 -42.53
C ALA A 705 -46.73 1.76 -42.52
N ARG A 706 -46.11 1.95 -43.69
CA ARG A 706 -44.78 2.58 -43.82
C ARG A 706 -44.79 4.04 -43.33
N LEU A 707 -45.83 4.80 -43.67
CA LEU A 707 -46.00 6.19 -43.24
C LEU A 707 -46.23 6.33 -41.74
N VAL A 708 -46.78 5.32 -41.06
CA VAL A 708 -46.83 5.29 -39.59
C VAL A 708 -45.42 5.32 -39.00
N LEU A 709 -44.51 4.49 -39.51
CA LEU A 709 -43.13 4.46 -39.07
C LEU A 709 -42.44 5.80 -39.38
N GLU A 710 -42.55 6.24 -40.63
CA GLU A 710 -41.93 7.48 -41.11
C GLU A 710 -42.39 8.70 -40.32
N GLY A 711 -43.69 8.83 -40.04
CA GLY A 711 -44.26 9.97 -39.32
C GLY A 711 -43.79 10.15 -37.87
N THR A 712 -43.07 9.16 -37.34
CA THR A 712 -42.45 9.22 -36.00
C THR A 712 -40.96 9.55 -36.01
N ARG A 713 -40.38 9.69 -37.20
CA ARG A 713 -38.98 10.07 -37.41
C ARG A 713 -38.86 11.58 -37.62
N PRO A 714 -37.67 12.18 -37.36
CA PRO A 714 -37.38 13.54 -37.80
C PRO A 714 -37.49 13.68 -39.32
N GLY A 715 -37.87 14.87 -39.79
CA GLY A 715 -37.84 15.22 -41.21
C GLY A 715 -36.41 15.40 -41.74
N GLN A 716 -36.28 15.76 -43.02
CA GLN A 716 -34.96 15.98 -43.65
C GLN A 716 -34.14 17.08 -42.96
N ASP A 717 -34.78 18.01 -42.25
CA ASP A 717 -34.16 19.10 -41.50
C ASP A 717 -33.67 18.68 -40.10
N GLY A 718 -33.83 17.40 -39.74
CA GLY A 718 -33.46 16.84 -38.43
C GLY A 718 -34.40 17.23 -37.29
N ARG A 719 -35.51 17.93 -37.56
CA ARG A 719 -36.53 18.29 -36.56
C ARG A 719 -37.72 17.34 -36.65
N MET A 720 -38.43 17.19 -35.54
CA MET A 720 -39.69 16.44 -35.54
C MET A 720 -40.73 17.12 -36.42
N ARG A 721 -41.38 16.32 -37.28
CA ARG A 721 -42.40 16.80 -38.22
C ARG A 721 -43.55 17.50 -37.50
N PRO A 722 -44.00 18.67 -37.98
CA PRO A 722 -45.10 19.38 -37.37
C PRO A 722 -46.39 18.57 -37.51
N GLN A 723 -47.25 18.64 -36.50
CA GLN A 723 -48.50 17.88 -36.44
C GLN A 723 -49.72 18.79 -36.62
N VAL A 724 -50.81 18.20 -37.13
CA VAL A 724 -52.12 18.84 -37.10
C VAL A 724 -52.46 19.23 -35.65
N PRO A 725 -52.99 20.45 -35.39
CA PRO A 725 -53.39 20.87 -34.05
C PRO A 725 -54.31 19.85 -33.37
N ARG A 726 -54.08 19.59 -32.09
CA ARG A 726 -54.82 18.55 -31.34
C ARG A 726 -56.33 18.76 -31.34
N ASP A 727 -56.80 20.01 -31.29
CA ASP A 727 -58.23 20.33 -31.32
C ASP A 727 -58.85 19.98 -32.68
N ARG A 728 -58.15 20.30 -33.78
CA ARG A 728 -58.56 19.90 -35.14
C ARG A 728 -58.50 18.38 -35.33
N GLN A 729 -57.50 17.71 -34.78
CA GLN A 729 -57.46 16.24 -34.79
C GLN A 729 -58.68 15.64 -34.07
N ARG A 730 -59.08 16.21 -32.93
CA ARG A 730 -60.26 15.75 -32.17
C ARG A 730 -61.55 15.98 -32.94
N GLU A 731 -61.72 17.17 -33.53
CA GLU A 731 -62.87 17.52 -34.38
C GLU A 731 -63.02 16.52 -35.53
N VAL A 732 -62.00 16.40 -36.37
CA VAL A 732 -62.02 15.51 -37.54
C VAL A 732 -62.17 14.03 -37.13
N SER A 733 -61.50 13.61 -36.05
CA SER A 733 -61.68 12.26 -35.53
C SER A 733 -63.11 11.98 -35.08
N SER A 734 -63.77 12.96 -34.44
CA SER A 734 -65.16 12.79 -34.01
C SER A 734 -66.13 12.69 -35.18
N GLU A 735 -65.85 13.35 -36.30
CA GLU A 735 -66.64 13.25 -37.53
C GLU A 735 -66.40 11.94 -38.27
N VAL A 736 -65.16 11.50 -38.42
CA VAL A 736 -64.79 10.31 -39.21
C VAL A 736 -65.05 9.00 -38.46
N ILE A 737 -64.61 8.92 -37.20
CA ILE A 737 -64.76 7.71 -36.38
C ILE A 737 -66.16 7.63 -35.77
N GLY A 738 -66.74 8.78 -35.40
CA GLY A 738 -68.00 8.86 -34.66
C GLY A 738 -67.99 7.96 -33.42
N THR A 739 -69.02 7.13 -33.31
CA THR A 739 -69.23 6.17 -32.22
C THR A 739 -68.67 4.77 -32.51
N ALA A 740 -67.98 4.55 -33.64
CA ALA A 740 -67.61 3.21 -34.09
C ALA A 740 -66.72 2.42 -33.11
N PHE A 741 -65.99 3.12 -32.24
CA PHE A 741 -65.06 2.53 -31.25
C PHE A 741 -65.42 2.86 -29.79
N SER A 742 -66.65 3.24 -29.48
CA SER A 742 -67.07 3.51 -28.09
C SER A 742 -66.96 2.29 -27.17
N LEU A 743 -67.23 1.10 -27.70
CA LEU A 743 -67.06 -0.18 -26.99
C LEU A 743 -65.59 -0.65 -26.92
N HIS A 744 -64.71 -0.06 -27.73
CA HIS A 744 -63.28 -0.40 -27.81
C HIS A 744 -62.42 0.88 -27.86
N PRO A 745 -62.40 1.68 -26.79
CA PRO A 745 -61.78 3.01 -26.80
C PRO A 745 -60.26 2.98 -27.02
N ALA A 746 -59.58 1.89 -26.62
CA ALA A 746 -58.16 1.68 -26.87
C ALA A 746 -57.85 1.56 -28.37
N GLU A 747 -58.72 0.90 -29.13
CA GLU A 747 -58.56 0.72 -30.57
C GLU A 747 -58.77 2.04 -31.32
N GLY A 748 -59.77 2.83 -30.92
CA GLY A 748 -59.95 4.19 -31.44
C GLY A 748 -58.76 5.12 -31.11
N ALA A 749 -58.12 4.95 -29.94
CA ALA A 749 -56.90 5.68 -29.60
C ALA A 749 -55.71 5.28 -30.49
N ARG A 750 -55.51 3.97 -30.71
CA ARG A 750 -54.50 3.42 -31.63
C ARG A 750 -54.63 3.99 -33.04
N ILE A 751 -55.83 3.96 -33.60
CA ILE A 751 -56.12 4.47 -34.95
C ILE A 751 -55.82 5.97 -35.05
N ARG A 752 -56.25 6.78 -34.07
CA ARG A 752 -55.94 8.23 -34.06
C ARG A 752 -54.45 8.52 -33.97
N ALA A 753 -53.70 7.71 -33.20
CA ALA A 753 -52.26 7.84 -33.08
C ALA A 753 -51.56 7.50 -34.41
N ALA A 754 -51.91 6.36 -35.01
CA ALA A 754 -51.41 5.95 -36.33
C ALA A 754 -51.74 6.98 -37.42
N ALA A 755 -52.98 7.48 -37.47
CA ALA A 755 -53.41 8.54 -38.39
C ALA A 755 -52.62 9.83 -38.19
N GLY A 756 -52.30 10.18 -36.94
CA GLY A 756 -51.42 11.30 -36.61
C GLY A 756 -50.04 11.15 -37.25
N SER A 757 -49.43 9.97 -37.18
CA SER A 757 -48.14 9.69 -37.82
C SER A 757 -48.24 9.74 -39.35
N ILE A 758 -49.23 9.07 -39.95
CA ILE A 758 -49.43 9.07 -41.41
C ILE A 758 -49.60 10.50 -41.93
N ALA A 759 -50.45 11.31 -41.28
CA ALA A 759 -50.69 12.69 -41.69
C ALA A 759 -49.43 13.54 -41.57
N ARG A 760 -48.62 13.40 -40.50
CA ARG A 760 -47.34 14.12 -40.38
C ARG A 760 -46.41 13.82 -41.55
N ALA A 761 -46.24 12.55 -41.90
CA ALA A 761 -45.37 12.15 -43.00
C ALA A 761 -45.86 12.70 -44.35
N ARG A 762 -47.18 12.68 -44.59
CA ARG A 762 -47.77 13.19 -45.84
C ARG A 762 -47.74 14.70 -45.96
N LEU A 763 -48.05 15.42 -44.88
CA LEU A 763 -48.03 16.88 -44.88
C LEU A 763 -46.62 17.41 -45.14
N ASP A 764 -45.62 16.79 -44.51
CA ASP A 764 -44.21 17.09 -44.73
C ASP A 764 -43.80 16.84 -46.19
N ALA A 765 -44.10 15.65 -46.73
CA ALA A 765 -43.79 15.31 -48.11
C ALA A 765 -44.49 16.22 -49.15
N ALA A 766 -45.70 16.70 -48.83
CA ALA A 766 -46.47 17.59 -49.69
C ALA A 766 -46.15 19.09 -49.46
N GLY A 767 -45.37 19.45 -48.45
CA GLY A 767 -45.10 20.84 -48.09
C GLY A 767 -46.33 21.61 -47.59
N ILE A 768 -47.33 20.93 -47.03
CA ILE A 768 -48.58 21.53 -46.54
C ILE A 768 -48.41 21.92 -45.07
N ASP A 769 -48.74 23.17 -44.72
CA ASP A 769 -48.76 23.62 -43.32
C ASP A 769 -49.82 22.83 -42.54
N PRO A 770 -49.47 22.10 -41.46
CA PRO A 770 -50.45 21.35 -40.66
C PRO A 770 -51.52 22.21 -39.98
N LYS A 771 -51.34 23.53 -39.92
CA LYS A 771 -52.34 24.49 -39.43
C LYS A 771 -53.27 25.02 -40.52
N SER A 772 -52.94 24.82 -41.80
CA SER A 772 -53.81 25.21 -42.91
C SER A 772 -55.05 24.31 -42.98
N ASP A 773 -56.09 24.79 -43.64
CA ASP A 773 -57.31 24.01 -43.84
C ASP A 773 -57.08 22.85 -44.82
N ASP A 774 -56.06 22.94 -45.68
CA ASP A 774 -55.61 21.86 -46.57
C ASP A 774 -55.11 20.62 -45.81
N ALA A 775 -54.78 20.75 -44.52
CA ALA A 775 -54.38 19.62 -43.68
C ALA A 775 -55.54 18.72 -43.23
N ARG A 776 -56.78 19.22 -43.26
CA ARG A 776 -57.98 18.47 -42.87
C ARG A 776 -58.20 17.21 -43.74
N PRO A 777 -58.28 17.29 -45.08
CA PRO A 777 -58.50 16.10 -45.92
C PRO A 777 -57.35 15.09 -45.82
N VAL A 778 -56.12 15.54 -45.56
CA VAL A 778 -54.97 14.65 -45.34
C VAL A 778 -55.15 13.82 -44.07
N TYR A 779 -55.62 14.44 -42.98
CA TYR A 779 -55.88 13.76 -41.72
C TYR A 779 -57.12 12.85 -41.78
N GLU A 780 -58.18 13.27 -42.47
CA GLU A 780 -59.38 12.42 -42.73
C GLU A 780 -59.01 11.13 -43.46
N ARG A 781 -58.21 11.24 -44.52
CA ARG A 781 -57.69 10.07 -45.24
C ARG A 781 -56.80 9.20 -44.36
N ALA A 782 -55.92 9.82 -43.56
CA ALA A 782 -55.04 9.09 -42.65
C ALA A 782 -55.81 8.30 -41.58
N LEU A 783 -56.97 8.79 -41.10
CA LEU A 783 -57.84 8.07 -40.17
C LEU A 783 -58.42 6.80 -40.80
N ASN A 784 -58.86 6.89 -42.04
CA ASN A 784 -59.40 5.75 -42.77
C ASN A 784 -58.31 4.69 -43.03
N GLU A 785 -57.13 5.10 -43.48
CA GLU A 785 -56.02 4.18 -43.75
C GLU A 785 -55.45 3.54 -42.47
N ALA A 786 -55.38 4.30 -41.37
CA ALA A 786 -55.03 3.75 -40.06
C ALA A 786 -56.03 2.69 -39.57
N ALA A 787 -57.28 2.77 -40.03
CA ALA A 787 -58.33 1.77 -39.81
C ALA A 787 -58.33 0.65 -40.86
N GLY A 788 -57.36 0.62 -41.77
CA GLY A 788 -57.19 -0.39 -42.81
C GLY A 788 -57.70 0.01 -44.20
N ALA A 789 -58.20 1.22 -44.40
CA ALA A 789 -58.70 1.61 -45.73
C ALA A 789 -57.60 1.56 -46.80
N THR A 790 -58.00 1.20 -48.02
CA THR A 790 -57.18 1.28 -49.23
C THR A 790 -57.94 2.09 -50.28
N TYR A 791 -57.19 2.72 -51.21
CA TYR A 791 -57.78 3.57 -52.25
C TYR A 791 -57.35 3.07 -53.63
N ILE A 792 -58.32 2.86 -54.53
CA ILE A 792 -58.08 2.58 -55.95
C ILE A 792 -58.67 3.75 -56.74
N GLY A 793 -57.82 4.65 -57.22
CA GLY A 793 -58.26 5.96 -57.70
C GLY A 793 -58.94 6.74 -56.57
N ASP A 794 -60.15 7.25 -56.82
CA ASP A 794 -60.95 7.99 -55.82
C ASP A 794 -61.87 7.09 -54.99
N VAL A 795 -61.81 5.76 -55.18
CA VAL A 795 -62.69 4.80 -54.51
C VAL A 795 -62.04 4.28 -53.23
N GLN A 796 -62.71 4.49 -52.10
CA GLN A 796 -62.33 3.96 -50.79
C GLN A 796 -62.86 2.54 -50.57
N TYR A 797 -61.96 1.63 -50.21
CA TYR A 797 -62.28 0.29 -49.72
C TYR A 797 -61.89 0.19 -48.25
N GLY A 798 -62.80 -0.26 -47.39
CA GLY A 798 -62.63 -0.29 -45.94
C GLY A 798 -62.62 1.09 -45.27
N GLY A 799 -62.20 1.13 -44.01
CA GLY A 799 -62.20 2.35 -43.20
C GLY A 799 -63.58 2.70 -42.66
N PHE A 800 -63.84 3.97 -42.41
CA PHE A 800 -65.11 4.41 -41.82
C PHE A 800 -66.09 4.85 -42.91
N ALA A 801 -67.34 4.43 -42.76
CA ALA A 801 -68.44 4.87 -43.60
C ALA A 801 -69.69 5.14 -42.78
N ASP A 802 -70.58 5.97 -43.32
CA ASP A 802 -71.93 6.11 -42.79
C ASP A 802 -72.74 4.87 -43.13
N HIS A 803 -73.39 4.31 -42.11
CA HIS A 803 -74.34 3.22 -42.29
C HIS A 803 -75.69 3.61 -41.69
N ASP A 804 -76.72 3.50 -42.51
CA ASP A 804 -78.12 3.70 -42.12
C ASP A 804 -78.84 2.34 -42.18
N PRO A 805 -79.11 1.70 -41.03
CA PRO A 805 -79.84 0.44 -40.98
C PRO A 805 -81.38 0.63 -41.13
N GLY A 806 -81.86 1.85 -41.38
CA GLY A 806 -83.25 2.16 -41.74
C GLY A 806 -84.06 2.85 -40.65
N LEU A 807 -85.39 2.79 -40.79
CA LEU A 807 -86.43 3.67 -40.18
C LEU A 807 -86.34 3.97 -38.67
N TRP A 808 -85.58 3.19 -37.90
CA TRP A 808 -85.50 3.26 -36.43
C TRP A 808 -84.15 3.78 -35.91
N TRP A 809 -83.19 4.06 -36.79
CA TRP A 809 -81.85 4.49 -36.44
C TRP A 809 -81.48 5.79 -37.15
N SER A 810 -80.61 6.58 -36.51
CA SER A 810 -79.87 7.62 -37.23
C SER A 810 -78.66 6.99 -37.91
N SER A 811 -78.23 7.57 -39.02
CA SER A 811 -76.97 7.18 -39.65
C SER A 811 -75.82 7.32 -38.65
N ARG A 812 -75.00 6.26 -38.50
CA ARG A 812 -73.83 6.24 -37.62
C ARG A 812 -72.62 5.72 -38.38
N LYS A 813 -71.42 6.07 -37.90
CA LYS A 813 -70.16 5.56 -38.44
C LYS A 813 -69.98 4.09 -38.09
N VAL A 814 -69.61 3.29 -39.07
CA VAL A 814 -69.21 1.89 -38.92
C VAL A 814 -67.83 1.69 -39.54
N LEU A 815 -67.07 0.76 -38.97
CA LEU A 815 -65.84 0.27 -39.59
C LEU A 815 -66.21 -0.74 -40.69
N VAL A 816 -65.82 -0.49 -41.92
CA VAL A 816 -66.04 -1.32 -43.10
C VAL A 816 -64.79 -2.19 -43.35
N PRO A 817 -64.93 -3.48 -43.74
CA PRO A 817 -63.79 -4.33 -44.04
C PRO A 817 -63.03 -3.85 -45.26
N THR A 818 -61.72 -4.09 -45.28
CA THR A 818 -60.79 -3.64 -46.34
C THR A 818 -61.09 -4.21 -47.72
N GLY A 819 -61.80 -5.34 -47.80
CA GLY A 819 -62.28 -5.93 -49.04
C GLY A 819 -63.58 -5.32 -49.59
N ILE A 820 -64.24 -4.40 -48.88
CA ILE A 820 -65.56 -3.86 -49.26
C ILE A 820 -65.47 -2.36 -49.52
N ARG A 821 -66.11 -1.88 -50.58
CA ARG A 821 -66.22 -0.46 -50.89
C ARG A 821 -66.99 0.27 -49.79
N ALA A 822 -66.41 1.31 -49.22
CA ALA A 822 -66.89 1.97 -48.00
C ALA A 822 -68.35 2.44 -48.10
N ASP A 823 -68.71 3.09 -49.20
CA ASP A 823 -70.06 3.61 -49.49
C ASP A 823 -71.09 2.52 -49.86
N ALA A 824 -70.66 1.28 -50.06
CA ALA A 824 -71.49 0.16 -50.50
C ALA A 824 -71.66 -0.91 -49.40
N PHE A 825 -71.25 -0.64 -48.17
CA PHE A 825 -71.36 -1.59 -47.06
C PHE A 825 -72.80 -2.08 -46.83
N GLY A 826 -73.79 -1.20 -46.95
CA GLY A 826 -75.20 -1.57 -46.87
C GLY A 826 -75.63 -2.59 -47.94
N GLN A 827 -75.08 -2.50 -49.15
CA GLN A 827 -75.37 -3.46 -50.24
C GLN A 827 -74.85 -4.86 -49.91
N VAL A 828 -73.73 -4.95 -49.21
CA VAL A 828 -73.18 -6.23 -48.73
C VAL A 828 -74.09 -6.85 -47.68
N LEU A 829 -74.56 -6.05 -46.72
CA LEU A 829 -75.48 -6.52 -45.69
C LEU A 829 -76.85 -6.93 -46.31
N ASP A 830 -77.34 -6.17 -47.28
CA ASP A 830 -78.58 -6.46 -48.01
C ASP A 830 -78.51 -7.73 -48.86
N ALA A 831 -77.33 -8.09 -49.35
CA ALA A 831 -77.13 -9.32 -50.12
C ALA A 831 -77.16 -10.59 -49.24
N VAL A 832 -77.04 -10.48 -47.91
CA VAL A 832 -77.13 -11.62 -46.99
C VAL A 832 -78.56 -12.21 -46.97
N THR A 833 -78.65 -13.54 -47.08
CA THR A 833 -79.93 -14.29 -47.08
C THR A 833 -80.05 -15.21 -45.88
N GLU A 834 -81.27 -15.67 -45.60
CA GLU A 834 -81.52 -16.66 -44.54
C GLU A 834 -80.85 -18.01 -44.80
N THR A 835 -80.59 -18.34 -46.07
CA THR A 835 -79.85 -19.55 -46.44
C THR A 835 -78.40 -19.44 -46.01
N ASP A 836 -77.78 -18.27 -46.22
CA ASP A 836 -76.41 -18.03 -45.79
C ASP A 836 -76.29 -18.13 -44.27
N LEU A 837 -77.18 -17.45 -43.53
CA LEU A 837 -77.16 -17.43 -42.07
C LEU A 837 -77.30 -18.83 -41.46
N ARG A 838 -78.12 -19.70 -42.06
CA ARG A 838 -78.31 -21.08 -41.62
C ARG A 838 -77.14 -22.00 -41.93
N ALA A 839 -76.35 -21.68 -42.96
CA ALA A 839 -75.18 -22.47 -43.37
C ALA A 839 -73.92 -22.17 -42.54
N LEU A 840 -73.95 -21.13 -41.70
CA LEU A 840 -72.83 -20.77 -40.83
C LEU A 840 -72.60 -21.84 -39.75
N PRO A 841 -71.34 -22.06 -39.31
CA PRO A 841 -71.03 -23.00 -38.22
C PRO A 841 -71.78 -22.71 -36.92
N VAL A 842 -72.01 -21.43 -36.62
CA VAL A 842 -72.83 -20.95 -35.51
C VAL A 842 -73.90 -20.02 -36.06
N PRO A 843 -75.08 -20.55 -36.45
CA PRO A 843 -76.15 -19.73 -37.03
C PRO A 843 -76.80 -18.83 -35.97
N PRO A 844 -77.34 -17.66 -36.35
CA PRO A 844 -78.06 -16.80 -35.43
C PRO A 844 -79.44 -17.38 -35.11
N VAL A 845 -79.87 -17.26 -33.86
CA VAL A 845 -81.17 -17.73 -33.36
C VAL A 845 -81.90 -16.68 -32.52
N ASP A 846 -83.23 -16.76 -32.48
CA ASP A 846 -84.05 -15.92 -31.59
C ASP A 846 -84.07 -16.43 -30.14
N ALA A 847 -84.85 -15.78 -29.27
CA ALA A 847 -84.95 -16.13 -27.86
C ALA A 847 -85.49 -17.57 -27.64
N GLU A 848 -86.27 -18.08 -28.59
CA GLU A 848 -86.84 -19.43 -28.58
C GLU A 848 -85.98 -20.47 -29.33
N GLY A 849 -84.80 -20.07 -29.83
CA GLY A 849 -83.88 -20.96 -30.55
C GLY A 849 -84.24 -21.19 -32.02
N ARG A 850 -85.16 -20.42 -32.61
CA ARG A 850 -85.55 -20.53 -34.02
C ARG A 850 -84.57 -19.76 -34.91
N PRO A 851 -84.42 -20.12 -36.20
CA PRO A 851 -83.55 -19.40 -37.13
C PRO A 851 -83.87 -17.90 -37.18
N TYR A 852 -82.84 -17.07 -37.01
CA TYR A 852 -83.02 -15.62 -36.97
C TYR A 852 -83.25 -15.05 -38.39
N PRO A 853 -84.31 -14.24 -38.63
CA PRO A 853 -84.62 -13.72 -39.97
C PRO A 853 -83.54 -12.77 -40.49
N ALA A 854 -83.17 -12.92 -41.77
CA ALA A 854 -82.15 -12.07 -42.39
C ALA A 854 -82.56 -10.58 -42.40
N ALA A 855 -83.86 -10.29 -42.53
CA ALA A 855 -84.38 -8.92 -42.44
C ALA A 855 -84.12 -8.26 -41.08
N GLN A 856 -84.11 -9.04 -39.98
CA GLN A 856 -83.81 -8.51 -38.64
C GLN A 856 -82.31 -8.26 -38.44
N ILE A 857 -81.43 -9.08 -39.03
CA ILE A 857 -79.98 -8.80 -39.06
C ILE A 857 -79.72 -7.49 -39.83
N LYS A 858 -80.39 -7.27 -40.96
CA LYS A 858 -80.23 -6.06 -41.79
C LYS A 858 -80.68 -4.78 -41.06
N GLY A 859 -81.72 -4.87 -40.23
CA GLY A 859 -82.20 -3.76 -39.41
C GLY A 859 -81.47 -3.59 -38.07
N ALA A 860 -80.51 -4.46 -37.76
CA ALA A 860 -79.70 -4.39 -36.55
C ALA A 860 -78.39 -3.65 -36.82
N PHE A 861 -77.89 -2.93 -35.81
CA PHE A 861 -76.67 -2.15 -35.95
C PHE A 861 -75.43 -3.05 -35.93
N PRO A 862 -74.56 -3.01 -36.97
CA PRO A 862 -73.35 -3.82 -37.02
C PRO A 862 -72.22 -3.16 -36.22
N VAL A 863 -71.61 -3.93 -35.32
CA VAL A 863 -70.45 -3.53 -34.52
C VAL A 863 -69.29 -4.47 -34.85
N ALA A 864 -68.19 -3.90 -35.35
CA ALA A 864 -66.98 -4.65 -35.68
C ALA A 864 -66.38 -5.30 -34.41
N THR A 865 -66.00 -6.57 -34.54
CA THR A 865 -65.34 -7.37 -33.48
C THR A 865 -64.28 -8.27 -34.12
N ALA A 866 -63.45 -8.91 -33.30
CA ALA A 866 -62.59 -9.99 -33.77
C ALA A 866 -63.42 -11.04 -34.55
N GLY A 867 -63.02 -11.33 -35.79
CA GLY A 867 -63.65 -12.32 -36.66
C GLY A 867 -64.90 -11.87 -37.42
N GLY A 868 -65.34 -10.59 -37.33
CA GLY A 868 -66.47 -10.09 -38.13
C GLY A 868 -67.31 -9.03 -37.42
N TYR A 869 -68.63 -9.15 -37.50
CA TYR A 869 -69.59 -8.18 -36.94
C TYR A 869 -70.57 -8.82 -35.98
N ARG A 870 -70.77 -8.17 -34.82
CA ARG A 870 -71.93 -8.42 -33.96
C ARG A 870 -73.06 -7.49 -34.35
N PHE A 871 -74.29 -7.92 -34.11
CA PHE A 871 -75.48 -7.14 -34.47
C PHE A 871 -76.25 -6.80 -33.21
N ALA A 872 -76.50 -5.51 -33.01
CA ALA A 872 -77.27 -4.97 -31.89
C ALA A 872 -78.66 -4.54 -32.35
N THR A 873 -79.71 -5.04 -31.72
CA THR A 873 -81.11 -4.64 -31.99
C THR A 873 -81.56 -3.46 -31.14
N GLY A 874 -80.77 -3.09 -30.12
CA GLY A 874 -80.90 -1.88 -29.31
C GLY A 874 -79.57 -1.11 -29.28
N ASP A 875 -79.51 0.04 -28.60
CA ASP A 875 -78.32 0.90 -28.66
C ASP A 875 -77.08 0.15 -28.13
N PRO A 876 -76.07 -0.12 -28.98
CA PRO A 876 -74.88 -0.87 -28.57
C PRO A 876 -74.08 -0.16 -27.47
N GLU A 877 -74.26 1.15 -27.30
CA GLU A 877 -73.57 1.97 -26.28
C GLU A 877 -74.32 2.04 -24.94
N SER A 878 -75.53 1.49 -24.86
CA SER A 878 -76.30 1.48 -23.62
C SER A 878 -75.70 0.53 -22.57
N ASP A 879 -76.08 0.72 -21.30
CA ASP A 879 -75.68 -0.19 -20.22
C ASP A 879 -76.23 -1.63 -20.40
N THR A 880 -77.23 -1.81 -21.26
CA THR A 880 -77.87 -3.09 -21.55
C THR A 880 -78.04 -3.31 -23.06
N PRO A 881 -76.93 -3.53 -23.80
CA PRO A 881 -76.99 -3.69 -25.24
C PRO A 881 -77.66 -5.02 -25.62
N MET A 882 -78.60 -4.98 -26.56
CA MET A 882 -79.34 -6.16 -27.01
C MET A 882 -78.63 -6.80 -28.21
N TRP A 883 -77.79 -7.80 -27.96
CA TRP A 883 -77.06 -8.52 -29.00
C TRP A 883 -77.87 -9.67 -29.60
N VAL A 884 -77.81 -9.84 -30.92
CA VAL A 884 -78.26 -11.06 -31.59
C VAL A 884 -77.42 -12.23 -31.09
N ARG A 885 -78.06 -13.38 -30.82
CA ARG A 885 -77.42 -14.57 -30.25
C ARG A 885 -77.16 -15.63 -31.31
N GLY A 886 -76.04 -16.31 -31.21
CA GLY A 886 -75.74 -17.54 -31.94
C GLY A 886 -76.39 -18.75 -31.28
N ALA A 887 -76.46 -19.87 -32.01
CA ALA A 887 -76.98 -21.15 -31.49
C ALA A 887 -76.17 -21.71 -30.30
N ASP A 888 -74.94 -21.25 -30.10
CA ASP A 888 -74.08 -21.56 -28.95
C ASP A 888 -74.40 -20.73 -27.70
N GLY A 889 -75.37 -19.81 -27.81
CA GLY A 889 -75.83 -18.92 -26.76
C GLY A 889 -74.99 -17.66 -26.55
N ARG A 890 -73.88 -17.48 -27.29
CA ARG A 890 -73.01 -16.30 -27.27
C ARG A 890 -73.51 -15.24 -28.27
N PRO A 891 -73.00 -13.98 -28.24
CA PRO A 891 -73.30 -13.00 -29.29
C PRO A 891 -72.90 -13.53 -30.67
N PHE A 892 -73.83 -13.47 -31.62
CA PHE A 892 -73.61 -13.89 -32.99
C PHE A 892 -72.56 -13.00 -33.67
N VAL A 893 -71.64 -13.62 -34.42
CA VAL A 893 -70.60 -12.93 -35.20
C VAL A 893 -70.71 -13.34 -36.66
N LEU A 894 -70.87 -12.38 -37.56
CA LEU A 894 -70.87 -12.60 -39.01
C LEU A 894 -69.55 -12.15 -39.62
N SER A 895 -68.82 -13.09 -40.23
CA SER A 895 -67.79 -12.76 -41.22
C SER A 895 -68.42 -12.81 -42.61
N PHE A 896 -68.34 -11.71 -43.36
CA PHE A 896 -68.81 -11.69 -44.75
C PHE A 896 -67.98 -12.61 -45.65
N GLU A 897 -66.72 -12.89 -45.27
CA GLU A 897 -65.86 -13.83 -46.00
C GLU A 897 -66.27 -15.30 -45.80
N ALA A 898 -66.99 -15.60 -44.72
CA ALA A 898 -67.54 -16.93 -44.47
C ALA A 898 -68.73 -17.27 -45.38
N ILE A 899 -69.16 -16.34 -46.25
CA ILE A 899 -70.24 -16.54 -47.23
C ILE A 899 -69.65 -16.36 -48.64
N PRO A 900 -69.04 -17.40 -49.24
CA PRO A 900 -68.39 -17.28 -50.56
C PRO A 900 -69.33 -16.76 -51.65
N ALA A 901 -70.59 -17.23 -51.65
CA ALA A 901 -71.63 -16.83 -52.60
C ALA A 901 -72.08 -15.36 -52.46
N LEU A 902 -71.63 -14.64 -51.43
CA LEU A 902 -71.96 -13.22 -51.25
C LEU A 902 -71.28 -12.37 -52.32
N ARG A 903 -70.03 -12.68 -52.67
CA ARG A 903 -69.26 -11.94 -53.69
C ARG A 903 -69.95 -11.98 -55.06
N ASP A 904 -70.47 -13.14 -55.44
CA ASP A 904 -71.13 -13.36 -56.73
C ASP A 904 -72.46 -12.61 -56.88
N ARG A 905 -73.11 -12.25 -55.76
CA ARG A 905 -74.38 -11.52 -55.74
C ARG A 905 -74.22 -10.00 -55.79
N LEU A 906 -73.01 -9.49 -55.60
CA LEU A 906 -72.75 -8.07 -55.49
C LEU A 906 -72.45 -7.44 -56.86
N PRO A 907 -72.85 -6.18 -57.07
CA PRO A 907 -72.41 -5.43 -58.25
C PRO A 907 -70.88 -5.36 -58.36
N ALA A 908 -70.38 -5.31 -59.59
CA ALA A 908 -68.95 -5.16 -59.85
C ALA A 908 -68.38 -3.92 -59.14
N GLY A 909 -67.25 -4.10 -58.45
CA GLY A 909 -66.55 -3.03 -57.73
C GLY A 909 -67.03 -2.77 -56.29
N VAL A 910 -68.09 -3.44 -55.80
CA VAL A 910 -68.48 -3.40 -54.37
C VAL A 910 -67.49 -4.18 -53.52
N TRP A 911 -67.07 -5.36 -54.01
CA TRP A 911 -65.95 -6.09 -53.43
C TRP A 911 -64.66 -5.71 -54.17
N ARG A 912 -63.57 -5.59 -53.43
CA ARG A 912 -62.25 -5.33 -54.00
C ARG A 912 -61.87 -6.47 -54.97
N PRO A 913 -61.36 -6.16 -56.17
CA PRO A 913 -60.96 -7.17 -57.16
C PRO A 913 -59.89 -8.14 -56.66
#